data_AF-A0A977Q0H8-F1
#
_entry.id   AF-A0A977Q0H8-F1
#
_cell.length_a   1.000
_cell.length_b   1.000
_cell.length_c   1.000
_cell.angle_alpha   90.00
_cell.angle_beta   90.00
_cell.angle_gamma   90.00
#
_symmetry.space_group_name_H-M   'P 1'
#
loop_
_entity.id
_entity.type
_entity.pdbx_description
1 polymer ?
#
loop_
_entity_poly.entity_id
_entity_poly.type
_entity_poly.pdbx_seq_one_letter_code
_entity_poly.pdbx_strand_id
1 'polypeptide(L)'
;MNDQSYFEQILYYLQEGKYEEAIILLNSFIQESPRKLDSYLWLGLAYFLQDQEELAQDIWMSCLLNSDSRDSTPRILGNLIANMINHHLLLQSPNFNIIGKLFAVLGNLQENIDNHLLRKINKLIEITKKEALIFAFSKKFAQAKEKYENTLLIFPDDDEVLYQLGMVYFQLEDYEQAQIKVTEALTKNSEPSIYYEGLGLILEKIEQFHQAIQIYALAIEKDPKNPESYIKLANLLKQCSLSSEAQKLYQKALDNEIKHFAIYMNYGNLLINLEEYEESVNLYQRAILLQKDYADVYYNLAFALEKLNRISEASLYYGKNAYYEGRIEQAFEYFEQYRLSEYADLDFYNELGNYYQAQRKQNELIPIAKEGIQKYPESIRQRLYLINAYQRQNRQDIALKLSDEAIHFFQDEPKKSFIFEVFKQGILPIIYNTMDEIEIFRRNYIENLNLLITNIAIEIEDESQKAFAMFILRNRNNYYLHYQNKNDLEIQIKYADFVKKTMKIFYSNWLKFTNYIALNTTEKIRIGYLCHRSHGLGQLFLNWIKHRNSEKFETYFYDIGSVVDVNTESFRLYSNYYYHIPNDFEKLLEKIQEDSLHILVFLDIGIEPELCCLSALKLAPIQCSTWGHPITSGSSQIDYFLASDAMEPQNAQEHYSEKVVRLPNLGISIPSPEIPQELKTRSEFELQEGDILYVSCQMTAKYLPQHDYLFCEIVKQVPQAKILFSEAYESPEVNQKFKDRLKRKFDTYGLNINDFCLFKPRINPVDYRNLLCISDVFLDTLGWSGGLTSLDAIACNLPLVTLPGEFMRGRQSYGMLQIIGVTETVAKTEEDYIKIAVRLGSDAVWRQTIKDALKANSFKLFNDLTCVEALENFYEQIVQRVYHEY
;
A
#
# COMPACT_ATOMS: atom_id res chain seq x y z
N MET A 1 40.58 14.16 -28.72
CA MET A 1 39.23 13.64 -28.39
C MET A 1 38.21 14.61 -28.94
N ASN A 2 37.03 14.16 -29.39
CA ASN A 2 35.92 15.09 -29.63
C ASN A 2 35.49 15.69 -28.28
N ASP A 3 35.07 16.96 -28.26
CA ASP A 3 34.68 17.69 -27.05
C ASP A 3 33.67 16.94 -26.16
N GLN A 4 32.79 16.15 -26.78
CA GLN A 4 31.77 15.36 -26.10
C GLN A 4 32.35 14.19 -25.27
N SER A 5 33.38 13.50 -25.78
CA SER A 5 34.07 12.43 -25.07
C SER A 5 34.89 12.95 -23.88
N TYR A 6 35.32 14.21 -23.94
CA TYR A 6 36.05 14.87 -22.87
C TYR A 6 35.15 15.18 -21.68
N PHE A 7 33.98 15.74 -21.97
CA PHE A 7 32.97 16.09 -20.99
C PHE A 7 32.42 14.88 -20.24
N GLU A 8 32.13 13.78 -20.96
CA GLU A 8 31.67 12.52 -20.35
C GLU A 8 32.67 11.97 -19.33
N GLN A 9 33.97 12.11 -19.60
CA GLN A 9 35.03 11.63 -18.72
C GLN A 9 35.21 12.51 -17.47
N ILE A 10 35.10 13.83 -17.62
CA ILE A 10 35.07 14.76 -16.47
C ILE A 10 33.87 14.45 -15.59
N LEU A 11 32.68 14.29 -16.19
CA LEU A 11 31.46 14.00 -15.45
C LEU A 11 31.56 12.67 -14.68
N TYR A 12 32.10 11.62 -15.32
CA TYR A 12 32.39 10.35 -14.66
C TYR A 12 33.30 10.53 -13.44
N TYR A 13 34.40 11.27 -13.56
CA TYR A 13 35.30 11.52 -12.42
C TYR A 13 34.64 12.30 -11.29
N LEU A 14 33.82 13.31 -11.62
CA LEU A 14 33.07 14.07 -10.61
C LEU A 14 32.01 13.20 -9.90
N GLN A 15 31.33 12.30 -10.62
CA GLN A 15 30.33 11.38 -10.05
C GLN A 15 30.96 10.33 -9.12
N GLU A 16 32.16 9.85 -9.46
CA GLU A 16 32.89 8.85 -8.68
C GLU A 16 33.73 9.47 -7.53
N GLY A 17 33.64 10.78 -7.30
CA GLY A 17 34.40 11.50 -6.26
C GLY A 17 35.90 11.68 -6.55
N LYS A 18 36.33 11.48 -7.80
CA LYS A 18 37.72 11.55 -8.29
C LYS A 18 38.07 12.97 -8.75
N TYR A 19 38.00 13.92 -7.82
CA TYR A 19 38.08 15.34 -8.15
C TYR A 19 39.48 15.79 -8.62
N GLU A 20 40.56 15.17 -8.13
CA GLU A 20 41.93 15.51 -8.57
C GLU A 20 42.14 15.14 -10.04
N GLU A 21 41.65 13.97 -10.44
CA GLU A 21 41.70 13.49 -11.81
C GLU A 21 40.88 14.38 -12.74
N ALA A 22 39.71 14.84 -12.28
CA ALA A 22 38.92 15.83 -12.99
C ALA A 22 39.66 17.15 -13.15
N ILE A 23 40.32 17.67 -12.11
CA ILE A 23 41.10 18.92 -12.13
C ILE A 23 42.29 18.82 -13.09
N ILE A 24 43.06 17.72 -13.04
CA ILE A 24 44.22 17.49 -13.92
C ILE A 24 43.76 17.49 -15.38
N LEU A 25 42.66 16.79 -15.66
CA LEU A 25 42.04 16.75 -16.98
C LEU A 25 41.56 18.15 -17.38
N LEU A 26 40.83 18.87 -16.55
CA LEU A 26 40.33 20.20 -16.87
C LEU A 26 41.47 21.20 -17.16
N ASN A 27 42.55 21.16 -16.38
CA ASN A 27 43.72 22.00 -16.60
C ASN A 27 44.45 21.69 -17.92
N SER A 28 44.60 20.42 -18.30
CA SER A 28 45.25 20.06 -19.57
C SER A 28 44.44 20.56 -20.77
N PHE A 29 43.12 20.49 -20.71
CA PHE A 29 42.24 20.99 -21.76
C PHE A 29 42.21 22.51 -21.86
N ILE A 30 42.25 23.20 -20.71
CA ILE A 30 42.36 24.65 -20.67
C ILE A 30 43.65 25.12 -21.35
N GLN A 31 44.76 24.39 -21.21
CA GLN A 31 46.01 24.68 -21.91
C GLN A 31 45.87 24.52 -23.43
N GLU A 32 45.14 23.51 -23.90
CA GLU A 32 44.90 23.26 -25.33
C GLU A 32 43.85 24.22 -25.93
N SER A 33 42.87 24.65 -25.15
CA SER A 33 41.72 25.46 -25.59
C SER A 33 41.37 26.57 -24.59
N PRO A 34 42.24 27.59 -24.41
CA PRO A 34 42.11 28.58 -23.33
C PRO A 34 40.92 29.54 -23.47
N ARG A 35 40.23 29.54 -24.62
CA ARG A 35 39.04 30.38 -24.87
C ARG A 35 37.71 29.71 -24.54
N LYS A 36 37.71 28.45 -24.09
CA LYS A 36 36.49 27.73 -23.71
C LYS A 36 36.13 27.99 -22.25
N LEU A 37 35.16 28.90 -22.05
CA LEU A 37 34.64 29.27 -20.73
C LEU A 37 34.12 28.07 -19.92
N ASP A 38 33.45 27.12 -20.57
CA ASP A 38 32.87 25.93 -19.92
C ASP A 38 33.92 25.17 -19.09
N SER A 39 35.14 25.02 -19.62
CA SER A 39 36.21 24.26 -18.98
C SER A 39 36.69 24.87 -17.67
N TYR A 40 36.73 26.20 -17.58
CA TYR A 40 37.06 26.88 -16.33
C TYR A 40 35.92 26.82 -15.31
N LEU A 41 34.67 26.78 -15.76
CA LEU A 41 33.52 26.60 -14.87
C LEU A 41 33.51 25.20 -14.24
N TRP A 42 33.78 24.16 -15.04
CA TRP A 42 33.98 22.80 -14.53
C TRP A 42 35.21 22.69 -13.63
N LEU A 43 36.28 23.42 -13.93
CA LEU A 43 37.48 23.45 -13.09
C LEU A 43 37.17 24.06 -11.72
N GLY A 44 36.49 25.21 -11.70
CA GLY A 44 36.04 25.82 -10.45
C GLY A 44 35.10 24.88 -9.69
N LEU A 45 34.21 24.15 -10.37
CA LEU A 45 33.35 23.14 -9.73
C LEU A 45 34.15 21.99 -9.11
N ALA A 46 35.18 21.49 -9.79
CA ALA A 46 35.99 20.40 -9.25
C ALA A 46 36.77 20.84 -8.00
N TYR A 47 37.33 22.05 -7.99
CA TYR A 47 37.95 22.65 -6.79
C TYR A 47 36.93 22.92 -5.69
N PHE A 48 35.73 23.36 -6.06
CA PHE A 48 34.63 23.61 -5.14
C PHE A 48 34.15 22.33 -4.45
N LEU A 49 34.07 21.21 -5.18
CA LEU A 49 33.75 19.89 -4.63
C LEU A 49 34.88 19.32 -3.74
N GLN A 50 36.09 19.90 -3.80
CA GLN A 50 37.23 19.60 -2.91
C GLN A 50 37.35 20.56 -1.71
N ASP A 51 36.36 21.40 -1.44
CA ASP A 51 36.41 22.40 -0.35
C ASP A 51 37.49 23.50 -0.55
N GLN A 52 37.95 23.69 -1.79
CA GLN A 52 38.87 24.78 -2.17
C GLN A 52 38.10 26.00 -2.67
N GLU A 53 37.32 26.60 -1.78
CA GLU A 53 36.34 27.66 -2.08
C GLU A 53 36.98 28.91 -2.72
N GLU A 54 38.08 29.41 -2.15
CA GLU A 54 38.76 30.62 -2.62
C GLU A 54 39.28 30.46 -4.05
N LEU A 55 39.84 29.29 -4.37
CA LEU A 55 40.31 28.94 -5.71
C LEU A 55 39.16 28.81 -6.71
N ALA A 56 38.06 28.17 -6.31
CA ALA A 56 36.88 28.06 -7.15
C ALA A 56 36.29 29.44 -7.48
N GLN A 57 36.17 30.31 -6.47
CA GLN A 57 35.71 31.69 -6.62
C GLN A 57 36.64 32.49 -7.52
N ASP A 58 37.96 32.41 -7.33
CA ASP A 58 38.93 33.11 -8.18
C ASP A 58 38.85 32.65 -9.64
N ILE A 59 38.69 31.35 -9.88
CA ILE A 59 38.53 30.79 -11.24
C ILE A 59 37.22 31.27 -11.88
N TRP A 60 36.10 31.21 -11.15
CA TRP A 60 34.83 31.68 -11.67
C TRP A 60 34.79 33.20 -11.88
N MET A 61 35.32 33.97 -10.93
CA MET A 61 35.37 35.44 -11.00
C MET A 61 36.32 35.92 -12.10
N SER A 62 37.48 35.29 -12.27
CA SER A 62 38.38 35.60 -13.37
C SER A 62 37.76 35.29 -14.74
N CYS A 63 36.94 34.25 -14.84
CA CYS A 63 36.17 33.94 -16.06
C CYS A 63 35.05 34.96 -16.32
N LEU A 64 34.34 35.35 -15.27
CA LEU A 64 33.26 36.36 -15.32
C LEU A 64 33.79 37.75 -15.71
N LEU A 65 34.99 38.12 -15.24
CA LEU A 65 35.60 39.42 -15.49
C LEU A 65 36.27 39.53 -16.86
N ASN A 66 36.76 38.43 -17.42
CA ASN A 66 37.51 38.39 -18.67
C ASN A 66 36.70 37.95 -19.91
N SER A 67 35.39 37.69 -19.78
CA SER A 67 34.55 37.33 -20.93
C SER A 67 34.05 38.59 -21.67
N ASP A 68 34.33 38.69 -22.98
CA ASP A 68 33.84 39.78 -23.86
C ASP A 68 32.30 39.75 -24.06
N SER A 69 31.62 38.72 -23.53
CA SER A 69 30.19 38.48 -23.69
C SER A 69 29.51 38.35 -22.32
N ARG A 70 29.29 39.48 -21.65
CA ARG A 70 28.52 39.52 -20.38
C ARG A 70 27.12 38.87 -20.51
N ASP A 71 26.54 38.86 -21.70
CA ASP A 71 25.23 38.23 -22.00
C ASP A 71 25.23 36.69 -22.02
N SER A 72 26.36 36.02 -22.24
CA SER A 72 26.39 34.54 -22.35
C SER A 72 26.72 33.84 -21.03
N THR A 73 27.34 34.56 -20.09
CA THR A 73 27.86 33.97 -18.85
C THR A 73 26.77 33.46 -17.90
N PRO A 74 25.64 34.18 -17.68
CA PRO A 74 24.51 33.65 -16.92
C PRO A 74 23.90 32.39 -17.52
N ARG A 75 23.85 32.29 -18.86
CA ARG A 75 23.33 31.12 -19.59
C ARG A 75 24.21 29.89 -19.41
N ILE A 76 25.53 30.06 -19.48
CA ILE A 76 26.48 28.97 -19.30
C ILE A 76 26.48 28.48 -17.85
N LEU A 77 26.40 29.39 -16.89
CA LEU A 77 26.29 29.04 -15.47
C LEU A 77 24.98 28.30 -15.16
N GLY A 78 23.87 28.72 -15.78
CA GLY A 78 22.60 28.01 -15.71
C GLY A 78 22.67 26.60 -16.28
N ASN A 79 23.39 26.38 -17.38
CA ASN A 79 23.62 25.04 -17.94
C ASN A 79 24.49 24.17 -17.02
N LEU A 80 25.51 24.73 -16.36
CA LEU A 80 26.33 24.02 -15.38
C LEU A 80 25.46 23.54 -14.21
N ILE A 81 24.62 24.42 -13.65
CA ILE A 81 23.72 24.10 -12.53
C ILE A 81 22.66 23.08 -12.96
N ALA A 82 22.07 23.22 -14.15
CA ALA A 82 21.12 22.25 -14.68
C ALA A 82 21.77 20.86 -14.85
N ASN A 83 23.03 20.79 -15.30
CA ASN A 83 23.76 19.53 -15.41
C ASN A 83 24.09 18.94 -14.03
N MET A 84 24.49 19.75 -13.06
CA MET A 84 24.73 19.30 -11.69
C MET A 84 23.47 18.70 -11.04
N ILE A 85 22.31 19.30 -11.26
CA ILE A 85 21.01 18.82 -10.79
C ILE A 85 20.61 17.53 -11.50
N ASN A 86 20.68 17.51 -12.84
CA ASN A 86 20.30 16.35 -13.66
C ASN A 86 21.16 15.09 -13.36
N HIS A 87 22.41 15.28 -12.92
CA HIS A 87 23.33 14.18 -12.62
C HIS A 87 23.46 13.86 -11.13
N HIS A 88 22.58 14.40 -10.26
CA HIS A 88 22.55 14.17 -8.81
C HIS A 88 23.87 14.46 -8.06
N LEU A 89 24.83 15.13 -8.70
CA LEU A 89 26.15 15.44 -8.15
C LEU A 89 26.08 16.25 -6.84
N LEU A 90 25.06 17.11 -6.73
CA LEU A 90 24.82 17.97 -5.56
C LEU A 90 24.08 17.25 -4.43
N LEU A 91 23.29 16.23 -4.73
CA LEU A 91 22.54 15.45 -3.74
C LEU A 91 23.41 14.40 -3.03
N GLN A 92 24.52 14.01 -3.65
CA GLN A 92 25.47 13.03 -3.13
C GLN A 92 26.65 13.67 -2.39
N SER A 93 26.81 14.99 -2.45
CA SER A 93 27.88 15.69 -1.76
C SER A 93 27.58 15.82 -0.26
N PRO A 94 28.54 15.51 0.63
CA PRO A 94 28.36 15.62 2.08
C PRO A 94 28.24 17.07 2.59
N ASN A 95 28.32 18.07 1.71
CA ASN A 95 28.46 19.47 2.10
C ASN A 95 27.39 20.36 1.44
N PHE A 96 26.11 20.09 1.73
CA PHE A 96 24.96 20.85 1.21
C PHE A 96 25.01 22.36 1.53
N ASN A 97 25.74 22.75 2.57
CA ASN A 97 26.04 24.14 2.95
C ASN A 97 26.59 24.98 1.79
N ILE A 98 27.34 24.31 0.91
CA ILE A 98 28.01 24.89 -0.25
C ILE A 98 26.99 25.35 -1.32
N ILE A 99 25.83 24.69 -1.41
CA ILE A 99 24.74 25.04 -2.35
C ILE A 99 24.09 26.36 -1.94
N GLY A 100 23.75 26.54 -0.66
CA GLY A 100 23.21 27.80 -0.14
C GLY A 100 24.14 28.99 -0.36
N LYS A 101 25.46 28.78 -0.22
CA LYS A 101 26.49 29.80 -0.50
C LYS A 101 26.59 30.15 -1.99
N LEU A 102 26.61 29.14 -2.87
CA LEU A 102 26.55 29.35 -4.33
C LEU A 102 25.30 30.15 -4.70
N PHE A 103 24.17 29.88 -4.05
CA PHE A 103 22.92 30.60 -4.23
C PHE A 103 22.96 32.04 -3.72
N ALA A 104 23.56 32.32 -2.56
CA ALA A 104 23.72 33.68 -2.06
C ALA A 104 24.57 34.55 -3.00
N VAL A 105 25.62 33.97 -3.59
CA VAL A 105 26.45 34.61 -4.61
C VAL A 105 25.63 34.88 -5.89
N LEU A 106 24.75 33.96 -6.28
CA LEU A 106 23.93 34.06 -7.49
C LEU A 106 22.68 34.93 -7.35
N GLY A 107 22.07 34.98 -6.16
CA GLY A 107 20.95 35.86 -5.83
C GLY A 107 21.34 37.34 -5.93
N ASN A 108 22.61 37.68 -5.67
CA ASN A 108 23.14 39.02 -5.90
C ASN A 108 23.35 39.37 -7.39
N LEU A 109 23.25 38.39 -8.31
CA LEU A 109 23.32 38.54 -9.77
C LEU A 109 21.92 38.53 -10.43
N GLN A 110 20.87 38.80 -9.64
CA GLN A 110 19.44 38.61 -9.90
C GLN A 110 18.89 39.15 -11.23
N GLU A 111 19.59 40.03 -11.94
CA GLU A 111 19.07 40.64 -13.17
C GLU A 111 19.06 39.69 -14.39
N ASN A 112 19.73 38.53 -14.38
CA ASN A 112 19.89 37.69 -15.59
C ASN A 112 19.78 36.16 -15.41
N ILE A 113 19.16 35.65 -14.33
CA ILE A 113 18.93 34.19 -14.20
C ILE A 113 17.68 33.77 -14.99
N ASP A 114 17.82 32.78 -15.87
CA ASP A 114 16.75 32.23 -16.70
C ASP A 114 15.63 31.58 -15.84
N ASN A 115 14.36 31.90 -16.16
CA ASN A 115 13.16 31.38 -15.48
C ASN A 115 13.09 29.84 -15.46
N HIS A 116 13.75 29.17 -16.40
CA HIS A 116 13.82 27.70 -16.45
C HIS A 116 14.68 27.11 -15.32
N LEU A 117 15.78 27.77 -14.96
CA LEU A 117 16.67 27.33 -13.89
C LEU A 117 15.99 27.48 -12.53
N LEU A 118 15.32 28.61 -12.31
CA LEU A 118 14.54 28.89 -11.10
C LEU A 118 13.48 27.80 -10.86
N ARG A 119 12.80 27.33 -11.93
CA ARG A 119 11.81 26.25 -11.86
C ARG A 119 12.42 24.91 -11.44
N LYS A 120 13.58 24.54 -11.98
CA LYS A 120 14.26 23.28 -11.61
C LYS A 120 14.76 23.30 -10.17
N ILE A 121 15.23 24.45 -9.71
CA ILE A 121 15.68 24.67 -8.34
C ILE A 121 14.48 24.56 -7.39
N ASN A 122 13.38 25.26 -7.67
CA ASN A 122 12.13 25.16 -6.91
C ASN A 122 11.65 23.71 -6.78
N LYS A 123 11.81 22.90 -7.83
CA LYS A 123 11.48 21.48 -7.79
C LYS A 123 12.39 20.66 -6.86
N LEU A 124 13.69 20.93 -6.85
CA LEU A 124 14.64 20.25 -5.95
C LEU A 124 14.39 20.63 -4.48
N ILE A 125 14.01 21.89 -4.24
CA ILE A 125 13.63 22.40 -2.91
C ILE A 125 12.38 21.69 -2.42
N GLU A 126 11.34 21.60 -3.26
CA GLU A 126 10.13 20.86 -2.95
C GLU A 126 10.43 19.38 -2.62
N ILE A 127 11.35 18.75 -3.34
CA ILE A 127 11.78 17.38 -3.03
C ILE A 127 12.50 17.34 -1.67
N THR A 128 13.42 18.25 -1.39
CA THR A 128 14.20 18.27 -0.15
C THR A 128 13.32 18.58 1.08
N LYS A 129 12.39 19.54 0.97
CA LYS A 129 11.37 19.83 2.00
C LYS A 129 10.52 18.60 2.28
N LYS A 130 10.08 17.91 1.24
CA LYS A 130 9.30 16.67 1.37
C LYS A 130 10.12 15.54 1.97
N GLU A 131 11.37 15.37 1.59
CA GLU A 131 12.29 14.42 2.23
C GLU A 131 12.47 14.69 3.73
N ALA A 132 12.71 15.95 4.10
CA ALA A 132 12.81 16.37 5.49
C ALA A 132 11.54 16.02 6.27
N LEU A 133 10.38 16.26 5.67
CA LEU A 133 9.08 15.94 6.22
C LEU A 133 8.90 14.43 6.41
N ILE A 134 9.30 13.58 5.45
CA ILE A 134 9.29 12.11 5.62
C ILE A 134 10.18 11.69 6.77
N PHE A 135 11.40 12.24 6.85
CA PHE A 135 12.30 11.93 7.96
C PHE A 135 11.67 12.32 9.30
N ALA A 136 11.02 13.48 9.38
CA ALA A 136 10.31 13.92 10.58
C ALA A 136 9.16 12.97 10.93
N PHE A 137 8.34 12.57 9.96
CA PHE A 137 7.26 11.58 10.18
C PHE A 137 7.79 10.20 10.54
N SER A 138 8.93 9.81 9.97
CA SER A 138 9.64 8.55 10.28
C SER A 138 10.39 8.59 11.61
N LYS A 139 10.21 9.66 12.40
CA LYS A 139 10.92 9.92 13.68
C LYS A 139 12.45 9.95 13.56
N LYS A 140 12.96 10.18 12.36
CA LYS A 140 14.38 10.36 12.05
C LYS A 140 14.73 11.86 12.16
N PHE A 141 14.51 12.44 13.34
CA PHE A 141 14.55 13.88 13.58
C PHE A 141 15.91 14.52 13.27
N ALA A 142 17.02 13.81 13.50
CA ALA A 142 18.35 14.30 13.15
C ALA A 142 18.52 14.51 11.64
N GLN A 143 18.01 13.58 10.82
CA GLN A 143 18.06 13.69 9.36
C GLN A 143 17.08 14.75 8.85
N ALA A 144 15.91 14.87 9.49
CA ALA A 144 14.95 15.93 9.18
C ALA A 144 15.53 17.32 9.47
N LYS A 145 16.16 17.49 10.62
CA LYS A 145 16.85 18.72 11.04
C LYS A 145 17.86 19.15 9.98
N GLU A 146 18.78 18.25 9.63
CA GLU A 146 19.83 18.53 8.65
C GLU A 146 19.23 19.00 7.32
N LYS A 147 18.18 18.33 6.84
CA LYS A 147 17.51 18.69 5.58
C LYS A 147 16.77 20.03 5.65
N TYR A 148 16.13 20.37 6.77
CA TYR A 148 15.49 21.68 6.94
C TYR A 148 16.50 22.81 7.08
N GLU A 149 17.59 22.61 7.84
CA GLU A 149 18.69 23.58 7.94
C GLU A 149 19.29 23.85 6.57
N ASN A 150 19.57 22.79 5.81
CA ASN A 150 20.05 22.89 4.44
C ASN A 150 19.09 23.67 3.52
N THR A 151 17.79 23.57 3.76
CA THR A 151 16.78 24.31 2.99
C THR A 151 16.81 25.80 3.33
N LEU A 152 16.95 26.17 4.60
CA LEU A 152 16.99 27.56 5.06
C LEU A 152 18.27 28.31 4.64
N LEU A 153 19.35 27.60 4.35
CA LEU A 153 20.53 28.22 3.75
C LEU A 153 20.25 28.80 2.35
N ILE A 154 19.24 28.27 1.67
CA ILE A 154 18.83 28.70 0.33
C ILE A 154 17.68 29.71 0.43
N PHE A 155 16.73 29.50 1.35
CA PHE A 155 15.60 30.41 1.61
C PHE A 155 15.52 30.76 3.10
N PRO A 156 16.27 31.78 3.55
CA PRO A 156 16.31 32.13 4.96
C PRO A 156 14.97 32.69 5.49
N ASP A 157 14.08 33.11 4.59
CA ASP A 157 12.81 33.76 4.90
C ASP A 157 11.59 32.82 4.75
N ASP A 158 11.80 31.53 4.48
CA ASP A 158 10.71 30.56 4.31
C ASP A 158 10.06 30.23 5.67
N ASP A 159 8.89 30.81 5.92
CA ASP A 159 8.15 30.71 7.19
C ASP A 159 7.72 29.27 7.50
N GLU A 160 7.33 28.51 6.49
CA GLU A 160 6.93 27.11 6.64
C GLU A 160 8.12 26.25 7.08
N VAL A 161 9.27 26.39 6.44
CA VAL A 161 10.48 25.65 6.81
C VAL A 161 10.98 26.06 8.19
N LEU A 162 10.94 27.36 8.53
CA LEU A 162 11.30 27.85 9.87
C LEU A 162 10.41 27.22 10.94
N TYR A 163 9.10 27.18 10.71
CA TYR A 163 8.16 26.52 11.61
C TYR A 163 8.44 25.02 11.75
N GLN A 164 8.60 24.30 10.63
CA GLN A 164 8.87 22.86 10.66
C GLN A 164 10.20 22.53 11.35
N LEU A 165 11.25 23.32 11.10
CA LEU A 165 12.52 23.18 11.80
C LEU A 165 12.37 23.45 13.30
N GLY A 166 11.60 24.46 13.69
CA GLY A 166 11.26 24.73 15.09
C GLY A 166 10.56 23.54 15.76
N MET A 167 9.64 22.89 15.05
CA MET A 167 8.98 21.67 15.54
C MET A 167 9.92 20.46 15.59
N VAL A 168 10.89 20.34 14.68
CA VAL A 168 11.93 19.31 14.78
C VAL A 168 12.83 19.57 16.00
N TYR A 169 13.22 20.81 16.25
CA TYR A 169 13.96 21.19 17.45
C TYR A 169 13.18 20.85 18.74
N PHE A 170 11.87 21.09 18.75
CA PHE A 170 11.00 20.69 19.85
C PHE A 170 11.03 19.17 20.10
N GLN A 171 11.01 18.35 19.04
CA GLN A 171 11.13 16.88 19.16
C GLN A 171 12.53 16.42 19.62
N LEU A 172 13.56 17.23 19.32
CA LEU A 172 14.93 17.02 19.81
C LEU A 172 15.15 17.59 21.22
N GLU A 173 14.10 18.08 21.88
CA GLU A 173 14.11 18.69 23.21
C GLU A 173 14.97 19.96 23.34
N ASP A 174 15.34 20.59 22.21
CA ASP A 174 16.01 21.88 22.16
C ASP A 174 14.96 23.00 22.07
N TYR A 175 14.33 23.28 23.22
CA TYR A 175 13.22 24.22 23.30
C TYR A 175 13.62 25.68 23.04
N GLU A 176 14.89 26.02 23.26
CA GLU A 176 15.42 27.36 22.99
C GLU A 176 15.47 27.62 21.47
N GLN A 177 16.08 26.73 20.70
CA GLN A 177 16.10 26.84 19.24
C GLN A 177 14.69 26.71 18.65
N ALA A 178 13.86 25.83 19.22
CA ALA A 178 12.46 25.72 18.80
C ALA A 178 11.72 27.06 18.94
N GLN A 179 11.85 27.73 20.09
CA GLN A 179 11.22 29.02 20.33
C GLN A 179 11.72 30.09 19.36
N ILE A 180 13.04 30.15 19.13
CA ILE A 180 13.65 31.11 18.20
C ILE A 180 13.07 30.89 16.79
N LYS A 181 13.09 29.67 16.27
CA LYS A 181 12.65 29.38 14.89
C LYS A 181 11.16 29.56 14.66
N VAL A 182 10.31 29.17 15.61
CA VAL A 182 8.86 29.43 15.49
C VAL A 182 8.55 30.92 15.63
N THR A 183 9.29 31.66 16.47
CA THR A 183 9.13 33.12 16.57
C THR A 183 9.61 33.81 15.29
N GLU A 184 10.72 33.38 14.70
CA GLU A 184 11.17 33.84 13.38
C GLU A 184 10.08 33.61 12.33
N ALA A 185 9.49 32.41 12.26
CA ALA A 185 8.38 32.12 11.36
C ALA A 185 7.20 33.10 11.54
N LEU A 186 6.78 33.35 12.79
CA LEU A 186 5.72 34.32 13.12
C LEU A 186 6.06 35.76 12.71
N THR A 187 7.34 36.15 12.79
CA THR A 187 7.77 37.47 12.33
C THR A 187 7.74 37.62 10.81
N LYS A 188 7.93 36.51 10.07
CA LYS A 188 7.84 36.48 8.60
C LYS A 188 6.40 36.43 8.14
N ASN A 189 5.57 35.65 8.81
CA ASN A 189 4.16 35.47 8.50
C ASN A 189 3.34 35.26 9.78
N SER A 190 2.52 36.24 10.13
CA SER A 190 1.70 36.23 11.35
C SER A 190 0.28 35.68 11.14
N GLU A 191 -0.05 35.22 9.94
CA GLU A 191 -1.39 34.74 9.59
C GLU A 191 -1.66 33.28 9.99
N PRO A 192 -0.73 32.32 9.81
CA PRO A 192 -0.98 30.92 10.15
C PRO A 192 -1.22 30.72 11.65
N SER A 193 -2.42 30.26 12.01
CA SER A 193 -2.80 29.94 13.41
C SER A 193 -1.90 28.88 14.03
N ILE A 194 -1.46 27.90 13.21
CA ILE A 194 -0.59 26.78 13.62
C ILE A 194 0.76 27.24 14.19
N TYR A 195 1.27 28.41 13.79
CA TYR A 195 2.52 28.94 14.35
C TYR A 195 2.36 29.42 15.79
N TYR A 196 1.21 30.01 16.11
CA TYR A 196 0.86 30.36 17.49
C TYR A 196 0.65 29.08 18.33
N GLU A 197 0.03 28.04 17.78
CA GLU A 197 -0.09 26.75 18.46
C GLU A 197 1.28 26.14 18.79
N GLY A 198 2.20 26.11 17.82
CA GLY A 198 3.57 25.63 18.02
C GLY A 198 4.32 26.43 19.08
N LEU A 199 4.21 27.77 19.06
CA LEU A 199 4.80 28.62 20.09
C LEU A 199 4.18 28.36 21.47
N GLY A 200 2.86 28.19 21.55
CA GLY A 200 2.15 27.84 22.78
C GLY A 200 2.65 26.52 23.37
N LEU A 201 2.86 25.49 22.53
CA LEU A 201 3.41 24.20 22.93
C LEU A 201 4.83 24.31 23.50
N ILE A 202 5.68 25.11 22.85
CA ILE A 202 7.04 25.36 23.31
C ILE A 202 7.02 26.09 24.66
N LEU A 203 6.19 27.13 24.78
CA LEU A 203 6.01 27.90 26.03
C LEU A 203 5.49 27.03 27.18
N GLU A 204 4.59 26.09 26.90
CA GLU A 204 4.08 25.12 27.87
C GLU A 204 5.19 24.19 28.38
N LYS A 205 6.08 23.71 27.49
CA LYS A 205 7.21 22.84 27.87
C LYS A 205 8.27 23.55 28.71
N ILE A 206 8.48 24.84 28.48
CA ILE A 206 9.37 25.66 29.31
C ILE A 206 8.66 26.27 30.53
N GLU A 207 7.46 25.77 30.86
CA GLU A 207 6.64 26.12 32.04
C GLU A 207 6.19 27.59 32.11
N GLN A 208 6.17 28.30 30.97
CA GLN A 208 5.68 29.67 30.88
C GLN A 208 4.16 29.71 30.63
N PHE A 209 3.40 29.11 31.54
CA PHE A 209 1.96 28.84 31.36
C PHE A 209 1.11 30.08 31.08
N HIS A 210 1.40 31.22 31.72
CA HIS A 210 0.64 32.45 31.48
C HIS A 210 0.80 32.98 30.05
N GLN A 211 2.03 32.93 29.51
CA GLN A 211 2.27 33.33 28.12
C GLN A 211 1.67 32.32 27.15
N ALA A 212 1.79 31.02 27.44
CA ALA A 212 1.19 29.97 26.63
C ALA A 212 -0.35 30.12 26.53
N ILE A 213 -1.04 30.45 27.63
CA ILE A 213 -2.48 30.74 27.64
C ILE A 213 -2.84 31.88 26.68
N GLN A 214 -2.08 32.98 26.71
CA GLN A 214 -2.30 34.13 25.83
C GLN A 214 -2.07 33.78 24.36
N ILE A 215 -0.98 33.05 24.07
CA ILE A 215 -0.64 32.64 22.72
C ILE A 215 -1.67 31.66 22.14
N TYR A 216 -2.13 30.66 22.91
CA TYR A 216 -3.20 29.78 22.45
C TYR A 216 -4.53 30.53 22.25
N ALA A 217 -4.84 31.53 23.08
CA ALA A 217 -6.02 32.37 22.85
C ALA A 217 -5.93 33.15 21.53
N LEU A 218 -4.75 33.67 21.17
CA LEU A 218 -4.51 34.30 19.87
C LEU A 218 -4.63 33.29 18.72
N ALA A 219 -4.20 32.04 18.91
CA ALA A 219 -4.39 30.98 17.90
C ALA A 219 -5.88 30.75 17.60
N ILE A 220 -6.74 30.74 18.63
CA ILE A 220 -8.21 30.66 18.48
C ILE A 220 -8.78 31.91 17.80
N GLU A 221 -8.26 33.10 18.08
CA GLU A 221 -8.71 34.33 17.41
C GLU A 221 -8.37 34.32 15.92
N LYS A 222 -7.19 33.79 15.56
CA LYS A 222 -6.74 33.65 14.17
C LYS A 222 -7.53 32.59 13.41
N ASP A 223 -7.87 31.47 14.05
CA ASP A 223 -8.74 30.45 13.48
C ASP A 223 -9.77 29.94 14.50
N PRO A 224 -10.97 30.58 14.57
CA PRO A 224 -12.00 30.22 15.55
C PRO A 224 -12.62 28.85 15.36
N LYS A 225 -12.39 28.20 14.20
CA LYS A 225 -12.93 26.88 13.87
C LYS A 225 -11.91 25.76 14.04
N ASN A 226 -10.65 26.08 14.32
CA ASN A 226 -9.61 25.08 14.55
C ASN A 226 -9.80 24.41 15.92
N PRO A 227 -10.09 23.10 15.99
CA PRO A 227 -10.30 22.40 17.25
C PRO A 227 -9.04 22.28 18.13
N GLU A 228 -7.84 22.22 17.53
CA GLU A 228 -6.60 21.92 18.25
C GLU A 228 -6.26 23.03 19.26
N SER A 229 -6.40 24.29 18.84
CA SER A 229 -6.22 25.46 19.71
C SER A 229 -7.11 25.43 20.96
N TYR A 230 -8.39 25.04 20.84
CA TYR A 230 -9.30 24.90 21.99
C TYR A 230 -8.85 23.78 22.93
N ILE A 231 -8.44 22.65 22.37
CA ILE A 231 -8.00 21.48 23.14
C ILE A 231 -6.75 21.81 23.95
N LYS A 232 -5.74 22.44 23.33
CA LYS A 232 -4.49 22.82 24.00
C LYS A 232 -4.73 23.81 25.13
N LEU A 233 -5.48 24.87 24.86
CA LEU A 233 -5.81 25.85 25.89
C LEU A 233 -6.63 25.25 27.03
N ALA A 234 -7.65 24.44 26.74
CA ALA A 234 -8.47 23.80 27.77
C ALA A 234 -7.66 22.83 28.64
N ASN A 235 -6.75 22.06 28.05
CA ASN A 235 -5.86 21.17 28.80
C ASN A 235 -4.91 21.94 29.72
N LEU A 236 -4.34 23.05 29.23
CA LEU A 236 -3.48 23.93 30.02
C LEU A 236 -4.26 24.59 31.18
N LEU A 237 -5.49 25.05 30.92
CA LEU A 237 -6.38 25.58 31.95
C LEU A 237 -6.70 24.52 33.02
N LYS A 238 -6.96 23.27 32.62
CA LYS A 238 -7.15 22.15 33.55
C LYS A 238 -5.91 21.89 34.41
N GLN A 239 -4.72 21.92 33.81
CA GLN A 239 -3.45 21.81 34.54
C GLN A 239 -3.27 22.95 35.56
N CYS A 240 -3.76 24.14 35.24
CA CYS A 240 -3.79 25.29 36.15
C CYS A 240 -4.94 25.26 37.18
N SER A 241 -5.70 24.15 37.28
CA SER A 241 -6.88 24.01 38.15
C SER A 241 -8.03 24.98 37.84
N LEU A 242 -8.11 25.48 36.60
CA LEU A 242 -9.15 26.41 36.10
C LEU A 242 -10.21 25.63 35.29
N SER A 243 -10.85 24.64 35.94
CA SER A 243 -11.82 23.74 35.29
C SER A 243 -13.07 24.47 34.78
N SER A 244 -13.48 25.55 35.44
CA SER A 244 -14.67 26.34 35.05
C SER A 244 -14.46 27.10 33.73
N GLU A 245 -13.25 27.63 33.53
CA GLU A 245 -12.83 28.30 32.31
C GLU A 245 -12.69 27.30 31.16
N ALA A 246 -12.14 26.11 31.44
CA ALA A 246 -12.03 25.03 30.46
C ALA A 246 -13.41 24.55 29.97
N GLN A 247 -14.40 24.42 30.86
CA GLN A 247 -15.78 24.06 30.50
C GLN A 247 -16.41 25.12 29.57
N LYS A 248 -16.30 26.41 29.92
CA LYS A 248 -16.77 27.50 29.06
C LYS A 248 -16.10 27.49 27.69
N LEU A 249 -14.81 27.15 27.64
CA LEU A 249 -14.05 27.08 26.40
C LEU A 249 -14.53 25.94 25.51
N TYR A 250 -14.77 24.74 26.06
CA TYR A 250 -15.36 23.64 25.29
C TYR A 250 -16.79 23.96 24.83
N GLN A 251 -17.60 24.60 25.68
CA GLN A 251 -18.94 25.04 25.26
C GLN A 251 -18.85 26.04 24.10
N LYS A 252 -17.95 27.02 24.17
CA LYS A 252 -17.68 27.96 23.06
C LYS A 252 -17.28 27.24 21.77
N ALA A 253 -16.49 26.17 21.87
CA ALA A 253 -16.12 25.36 20.72
C ALA A 253 -17.33 24.67 20.08
N LEU A 254 -18.26 24.15 20.90
CA LEU A 254 -19.52 23.56 20.42
C LEU A 254 -20.48 24.61 19.84
N ASP A 255 -20.55 25.80 20.43
CA ASP A 255 -21.36 26.92 19.95
C ASP A 255 -20.87 27.43 18.58
N ASN A 256 -19.55 27.31 18.32
CA ASN A 256 -18.95 27.55 17.00
C ASN A 256 -19.14 26.37 16.01
N GLU A 257 -20.00 25.40 16.34
CA GLU A 257 -20.32 24.21 15.56
C GLU A 257 -19.10 23.33 15.23
N ILE A 258 -18.06 23.36 16.07
CA ILE A 258 -16.86 22.54 15.86
C ILE A 258 -17.19 21.08 16.16
N LYS A 259 -17.28 20.25 15.12
CA LYS A 259 -17.54 18.81 15.22
C LYS A 259 -16.21 18.04 15.20
N HIS A 260 -15.54 17.99 16.35
CA HIS A 260 -14.23 17.34 16.47
C HIS A 260 -14.19 16.30 17.60
N PHE A 261 -13.65 15.11 17.32
CA PHE A 261 -13.58 13.98 18.25
C PHE A 261 -12.98 14.36 19.61
N ALA A 262 -11.78 14.94 19.60
CA ALA A 262 -11.05 15.24 20.83
C ALA A 262 -11.69 16.36 21.68
N ILE A 263 -12.55 17.21 21.09
CA ILE A 263 -13.33 18.19 21.86
C ILE A 263 -14.39 17.46 22.68
N TYR A 264 -15.21 16.62 22.04
CA TYR A 264 -16.23 15.85 22.74
C TYR A 264 -15.62 14.93 23.81
N MET A 265 -14.50 14.28 23.48
CA MET A 265 -13.80 13.39 24.41
C MET A 265 -13.26 14.15 25.63
N ASN A 266 -12.47 15.21 25.43
CA ASN A 266 -11.87 15.93 26.54
C ASN A 266 -12.89 16.70 27.37
N TYR A 267 -13.96 17.18 26.73
CA TYR A 267 -15.07 17.80 27.47
C TYR A 267 -15.81 16.74 28.32
N GLY A 268 -16.10 15.57 27.76
CA GLY A 268 -16.64 14.44 28.53
C GLY A 268 -15.76 14.10 29.74
N ASN A 269 -14.43 14.03 29.56
CA ASN A 269 -13.48 13.75 30.64
C ASN A 269 -13.51 14.83 31.73
N LEU A 270 -13.67 16.10 31.34
CA LEU A 270 -13.83 17.20 32.28
C LEU A 270 -15.13 17.03 33.08
N LEU A 271 -16.24 16.69 32.43
CA LEU A 271 -17.53 16.46 33.09
C LEU A 271 -17.50 15.25 34.04
N ILE A 272 -16.75 14.19 33.72
CA ILE A 272 -16.51 13.08 34.65
C ILE A 272 -15.89 13.58 35.97
N ASN A 273 -14.89 14.46 35.90
CA ASN A 273 -14.25 15.04 37.09
C ASN A 273 -15.20 15.98 37.85
N LEU A 274 -16.22 16.52 37.19
CA LEU A 274 -17.28 17.32 37.77
C LEU A 274 -18.49 16.48 38.23
N GLU A 275 -18.42 15.14 38.08
CA GLU A 275 -19.49 14.18 38.40
C GLU A 275 -20.79 14.35 37.57
N GLU A 276 -20.72 15.03 36.43
CA GLU A 276 -21.82 15.21 35.47
C GLU A 276 -21.87 14.03 34.47
N TYR A 277 -22.26 12.85 34.98
CA TYR A 277 -22.12 11.60 34.24
C TYR A 277 -23.05 11.48 33.01
N GLU A 278 -24.30 11.96 33.08
CA GLU A 278 -25.26 11.81 31.97
C GLU A 278 -24.88 12.68 30.76
N GLU A 279 -24.45 13.91 30.99
CA GLU A 279 -23.90 14.80 29.97
C GLU A 279 -22.62 14.21 29.36
N SER A 280 -21.75 13.60 30.17
CA SER A 280 -20.54 12.93 29.68
C SER A 280 -20.87 11.76 28.74
N VAL A 281 -21.89 10.95 29.04
CA VAL A 281 -22.38 9.84 28.18
C VAL A 281 -22.76 10.39 26.80
N ASN A 282 -23.53 11.48 26.75
CA ASN A 282 -23.95 12.10 25.50
C ASN A 282 -22.76 12.61 24.67
N LEU A 283 -21.76 13.21 25.31
CA LEU A 283 -20.55 13.69 24.64
C LEU A 283 -19.72 12.52 24.08
N TYR A 284 -19.51 11.45 24.84
CA TYR A 284 -18.78 10.28 24.35
C TYR A 284 -19.51 9.58 23.20
N GLN A 285 -20.83 9.48 23.26
CA GLN A 285 -21.63 8.93 22.13
C GLN A 285 -21.44 9.77 20.86
N ARG A 286 -21.41 11.11 20.96
CA ARG A 286 -21.10 11.98 19.82
C ARG A 286 -19.65 11.81 19.34
N ALA A 287 -18.70 11.63 20.25
CA ALA A 287 -17.31 11.37 19.91
C ALA A 287 -17.18 10.06 19.08
N ILE A 288 -17.84 8.98 19.52
CA ILE A 288 -17.84 7.69 18.81
C ILE A 288 -18.39 7.79 17.38
N LEU A 289 -19.35 8.68 17.12
CA LEU A 289 -19.87 8.90 15.78
C LEU A 289 -18.83 9.52 14.83
N LEU A 290 -17.87 10.28 15.38
CA LEU A 290 -16.79 10.91 14.62
C LEU A 290 -15.58 9.99 14.44
N GLN A 291 -15.21 9.26 15.49
CA GLN A 291 -14.10 8.31 15.47
C GLN A 291 -14.47 7.04 16.24
N LYS A 292 -14.66 5.95 15.51
CA LYS A 292 -15.16 4.67 16.03
C LYS A 292 -14.05 3.75 16.56
N ASP A 293 -12.79 4.03 16.26
CA ASP A 293 -11.64 3.15 16.51
C ASP A 293 -10.75 3.62 17.67
N TYR A 294 -11.24 4.57 18.48
CA TYR A 294 -10.48 5.10 19.62
C TYR A 294 -10.89 4.43 20.92
N ALA A 295 -10.03 3.57 21.47
CA ALA A 295 -10.42 2.71 22.58
C ALA A 295 -10.80 3.44 23.88
N ASP A 296 -10.10 4.52 24.23
CA ASP A 296 -10.27 5.20 25.52
C ASP A 296 -11.67 5.84 25.65
N VAL A 297 -12.29 6.25 24.54
CA VAL A 297 -13.64 6.85 24.58
C VAL A 297 -14.67 5.83 25.05
N TYR A 298 -14.47 4.56 24.69
CA TYR A 298 -15.33 3.46 25.11
C TYR A 298 -15.15 3.13 26.59
N TYR A 299 -13.91 3.20 27.10
CA TYR A 299 -13.65 3.04 28.53
C TYR A 299 -14.32 4.15 29.34
N ASN A 300 -14.15 5.41 28.92
CA ASN A 300 -14.73 6.55 29.64
C ASN A 300 -16.26 6.53 29.60
N LEU A 301 -16.85 6.11 28.48
CA LEU A 301 -18.30 5.88 28.36
C LEU A 301 -18.77 4.74 29.29
N ALA A 302 -18.07 3.61 29.29
CA ALA A 302 -18.39 2.49 30.17
C ALA A 302 -18.31 2.89 31.65
N PHE A 303 -17.28 3.64 32.03
CA PHE A 303 -17.13 4.18 33.38
C PHE A 303 -18.27 5.13 33.77
N ALA A 304 -18.67 6.05 32.88
CA ALA A 304 -19.80 6.94 33.11
C ALA A 304 -21.10 6.15 33.35
N LEU A 305 -21.36 5.13 32.53
CA LEU A 305 -22.51 4.24 32.65
C LEU A 305 -22.48 3.42 33.94
N GLU A 306 -21.30 2.96 34.37
CA GLU A 306 -21.11 2.27 35.64
C GLU A 306 -21.44 3.18 36.83
N LYS A 307 -21.04 4.45 36.80
CA LYS A 307 -21.40 5.45 37.82
C LYS A 307 -22.90 5.75 37.86
N LEU A 308 -23.57 5.61 36.72
CA LEU A 308 -25.03 5.66 36.60
C LEU A 308 -25.73 4.33 36.93
N ASN A 309 -24.99 3.31 37.36
CA ASN A 309 -25.47 1.96 37.68
C ASN A 309 -26.10 1.21 36.48
N ARG A 310 -25.71 1.56 35.26
CA ARG A 310 -26.13 0.94 33.98
C ARG A 310 -25.13 -0.14 33.56
N ILE A 311 -24.98 -1.16 34.41
CA ILE A 311 -23.89 -2.16 34.34
C ILE A 311 -23.90 -2.98 33.03
N SER A 312 -25.07 -3.41 32.56
CA SER A 312 -25.16 -4.17 31.31
C SER A 312 -24.64 -3.36 30.13
N GLU A 313 -25.08 -2.12 29.97
CA GLU A 313 -24.60 -1.23 28.90
C GLU A 313 -23.09 -0.93 29.05
N ALA A 314 -22.59 -0.73 30.27
CA ALA A 314 -21.17 -0.57 30.52
C ALA A 314 -20.35 -1.77 30.01
N SER A 315 -20.84 -3.01 30.18
CA SER A 315 -20.18 -4.22 29.66
C SER A 315 -19.97 -4.18 28.15
N LEU A 316 -20.97 -3.73 27.38
CA LEU A 316 -20.82 -3.59 25.92
C LEU A 316 -19.64 -2.67 25.58
N TYR A 317 -19.54 -1.53 26.24
CA TYR A 317 -18.52 -0.53 25.95
C TYR A 317 -17.13 -0.90 26.52
N TYR A 318 -17.05 -1.59 27.66
CA TYR A 318 -15.80 -2.22 28.09
C TYR A 318 -15.31 -3.27 27.09
N GLY A 319 -16.23 -4.04 26.49
CA GLY A 319 -15.91 -4.96 25.40
C GLY A 319 -15.36 -4.24 24.16
N LYS A 320 -16.00 -3.15 23.73
CA LYS A 320 -15.51 -2.33 22.61
C LYS A 320 -14.14 -1.71 22.91
N ASN A 321 -13.92 -1.18 24.11
CA ASN A 321 -12.61 -0.69 24.55
C ASN A 321 -11.54 -1.79 24.41
N ALA A 322 -11.74 -2.94 25.03
CA ALA A 322 -10.79 -4.04 24.98
C ALA A 322 -10.52 -4.50 23.54
N TYR A 323 -11.54 -4.51 22.68
CA TYR A 323 -11.39 -4.85 21.26
C TYR A 323 -10.45 -3.89 20.54
N TYR A 324 -10.65 -2.59 20.67
CA TYR A 324 -9.82 -1.57 20.00
C TYR A 324 -8.42 -1.43 20.59
N GLU A 325 -8.19 -1.84 21.85
CA GLU A 325 -6.83 -1.98 22.41
C GLU A 325 -6.13 -3.28 22.00
N GLY A 326 -6.78 -4.14 21.20
CA GLY A 326 -6.24 -5.43 20.80
C GLY A 326 -6.29 -6.51 21.89
N ARG A 327 -6.95 -6.26 23.03
CA ARG A 327 -7.25 -7.27 24.07
C ARG A 327 -8.47 -8.10 23.68
N ILE A 328 -8.31 -8.87 22.61
CA ILE A 328 -9.41 -9.58 21.95
C ILE A 328 -10.13 -10.57 22.87
N GLU A 329 -9.41 -11.32 23.71
CA GLU A 329 -10.03 -12.31 24.62
C GLU A 329 -10.93 -11.63 25.66
N GLN A 330 -10.42 -10.59 26.33
CA GLN A 330 -11.17 -9.81 27.30
C GLN A 330 -12.39 -9.13 26.66
N ALA A 331 -12.26 -8.64 25.42
CA ALA A 331 -13.38 -8.07 24.68
C ALA A 331 -14.54 -9.07 24.54
N PHE A 332 -14.23 -10.33 24.17
CA PHE A 332 -15.25 -11.37 24.03
C PHE A 332 -15.87 -11.79 25.37
N GLU A 333 -15.14 -11.74 26.48
CA GLU A 333 -15.73 -11.96 27.82
C GLU A 333 -16.82 -10.93 28.13
N TYR A 334 -16.55 -9.65 27.87
CA TYR A 334 -17.53 -8.57 28.04
C TYR A 334 -18.71 -8.66 27.08
N PHE A 335 -18.46 -9.06 25.82
CA PHE A 335 -19.53 -9.28 24.86
C PHE A 335 -20.42 -10.46 25.26
N GLU A 336 -19.87 -11.53 25.80
CA GLU A 336 -20.67 -12.64 26.34
C GLU A 336 -21.52 -12.22 27.54
N GLN A 337 -20.98 -11.38 28.44
CA GLN A 337 -21.77 -10.80 29.54
C GLN A 337 -22.95 -9.97 29.01
N TYR A 338 -22.71 -9.12 28.01
CA TYR A 338 -23.78 -8.32 27.38
C TYR A 338 -24.80 -9.19 26.66
N ARG A 339 -24.36 -10.24 25.95
CA ARG A 339 -25.22 -11.17 25.19
C ARG A 339 -26.26 -11.88 26.06
N LEU A 340 -25.90 -12.17 27.31
CA LEU A 340 -26.78 -12.81 28.29
C LEU A 340 -27.78 -11.84 28.94
N SER A 341 -27.64 -10.53 28.71
CA SER A 341 -28.56 -9.52 29.22
C SER A 341 -29.83 -9.40 28.35
N GLU A 342 -30.87 -8.77 28.89
CA GLU A 342 -32.11 -8.48 28.15
C GLU A 342 -31.96 -7.39 27.08
N TYR A 343 -30.85 -6.64 27.09
CA TYR A 343 -30.56 -5.54 26.16
C TYR A 343 -29.84 -6.01 24.88
N ALA A 344 -29.50 -7.30 24.77
CA ALA A 344 -28.87 -7.86 23.57
C ALA A 344 -29.88 -7.96 22.42
N ASP A 345 -29.86 -6.96 21.55
CA ASP A 345 -30.73 -6.84 20.38
C ASP A 345 -30.06 -7.32 19.08
N LEU A 346 -30.80 -7.27 17.97
CA LEU A 346 -30.29 -7.70 16.66
C LEU A 346 -29.05 -6.90 16.22
N ASP A 347 -28.98 -5.62 16.55
CA ASP A 347 -27.83 -4.77 16.20
C ASP A 347 -26.57 -5.22 16.93
N PHE A 348 -26.69 -5.57 18.21
CA PHE A 348 -25.59 -6.21 18.94
C PHE A 348 -25.15 -7.53 18.31
N TYR A 349 -26.07 -8.45 17.96
CA TYR A 349 -25.67 -9.70 17.27
C TYR A 349 -25.01 -9.43 15.92
N ASN A 350 -25.43 -8.38 15.21
CA ASN A 350 -24.81 -7.98 13.95
C ASN A 350 -23.39 -7.44 14.14
N GLU A 351 -23.18 -6.58 15.14
CA GLU A 351 -21.85 -6.09 15.54
C GLU A 351 -20.96 -7.23 16.03
N LEU A 352 -21.46 -8.09 16.92
CA LEU A 352 -20.73 -9.24 17.44
C LEU A 352 -20.30 -10.19 16.33
N GLY A 353 -21.18 -10.46 15.37
CA GLY A 353 -20.84 -11.23 14.19
C GLY A 353 -19.76 -10.56 13.33
N ASN A 354 -19.77 -9.23 13.19
CA ASN A 354 -18.68 -8.49 12.54
C ASN A 354 -17.35 -8.64 13.30
N TYR A 355 -17.35 -8.53 14.63
CA TYR A 355 -16.13 -8.72 15.44
C TYR A 355 -15.56 -10.13 15.29
N TYR A 356 -16.38 -11.16 15.40
CA TYR A 356 -15.94 -12.54 15.19
C TYR A 356 -15.44 -12.78 13.75
N GLN A 357 -16.07 -12.18 12.74
CA GLN A 357 -15.59 -12.26 11.36
C GLN A 357 -14.25 -11.55 11.15
N ALA A 358 -14.10 -10.34 11.69
CA ALA A 358 -12.86 -9.56 11.61
C ALA A 358 -11.70 -10.28 12.31
N GLN A 359 -11.97 -10.92 13.45
CA GLN A 359 -11.02 -11.75 14.18
C GLN A 359 -10.93 -13.19 13.63
N ARG A 360 -11.69 -13.51 12.58
CA ARG A 360 -11.70 -14.80 11.86
C ARG A 360 -12.01 -16.01 12.75
N LYS A 361 -12.67 -15.79 13.88
CA LYS A 361 -13.08 -16.79 14.89
C LYS A 361 -14.38 -17.49 14.48
N GLN A 362 -14.29 -18.35 13.46
CA GLN A 362 -15.48 -18.98 12.86
C GLN A 362 -16.18 -19.98 13.79
N ASN A 363 -15.42 -20.71 14.61
CA ASN A 363 -15.97 -21.72 15.51
C ASN A 363 -16.85 -21.10 16.61
N GLU A 364 -16.49 -19.89 17.03
CA GLU A 364 -17.22 -19.07 17.99
C GLU A 364 -18.36 -18.30 17.31
N LEU A 365 -18.20 -17.86 16.06
CA LEU A 365 -19.26 -17.21 15.29
C LEU A 365 -20.47 -18.14 15.04
N ILE A 366 -20.24 -19.42 14.75
CA ILE A 366 -21.29 -20.38 14.40
C ILE A 366 -22.41 -20.48 15.47
N PRO A 367 -22.12 -20.74 16.77
CA PRO A 367 -23.16 -20.81 17.78
C PRO A 367 -23.88 -19.46 17.97
N ILE A 368 -23.16 -18.35 17.89
CA ILE A 368 -23.73 -16.99 18.00
C ILE A 368 -24.69 -16.70 16.85
N ALA A 369 -24.31 -17.02 15.62
CA ALA A 369 -25.17 -16.85 14.45
C ALA A 369 -26.41 -17.76 14.53
N LYS A 370 -26.27 -19.02 15.00
CA LYS A 370 -27.41 -19.91 15.23
C LYS A 370 -28.38 -19.35 16.27
N GLU A 371 -27.88 -18.84 17.38
CA GLU A 371 -28.69 -18.19 18.41
C GLU A 371 -29.37 -16.92 17.85
N GLY A 372 -28.64 -16.11 17.10
CA GLY A 372 -29.18 -14.93 16.42
C GLY A 372 -30.32 -15.28 15.44
N ILE A 373 -30.20 -16.37 14.70
CA ILE A 373 -31.28 -16.89 13.83
C ILE A 373 -32.46 -17.41 14.66
N GLN A 374 -32.21 -18.06 15.80
CA GLN A 374 -33.28 -18.55 16.67
C GLN A 374 -34.09 -17.39 17.28
N LYS A 375 -33.43 -16.32 17.75
CA LYS A 375 -34.08 -15.12 18.30
C LYS A 375 -34.70 -14.25 17.21
N TYR A 376 -34.04 -14.14 16.05
CA TYR A 376 -34.44 -13.30 14.92
C TYR A 376 -34.43 -14.11 13.61
N PRO A 377 -35.44 -14.99 13.37
CA PRO A 377 -35.47 -15.88 12.20
C PRO A 377 -35.42 -15.18 10.85
N GLU A 378 -35.94 -13.95 10.81
CA GLU A 378 -35.98 -13.07 9.64
C GLU A 378 -34.63 -12.41 9.31
N SER A 379 -33.62 -12.56 10.17
CA SER A 379 -32.33 -11.90 9.99
C SER A 379 -31.51 -12.54 8.87
N ILE A 380 -31.46 -11.83 7.74
CA ILE A 380 -30.61 -12.19 6.60
C ILE A 380 -29.15 -12.25 7.04
N ARG A 381 -28.67 -11.22 7.77
CA ARG A 381 -27.25 -11.07 8.12
C ARG A 381 -26.75 -12.24 8.98
N GLN A 382 -27.54 -12.69 9.96
CA GLN A 382 -27.16 -13.82 10.82
C GLN A 382 -27.09 -15.13 10.04
N ARG A 383 -28.03 -15.38 9.11
CA ARG A 383 -27.97 -16.55 8.20
C ARG A 383 -26.73 -16.51 7.31
N LEU A 384 -26.38 -15.34 6.78
CA LEU A 384 -25.19 -15.16 5.96
C LEU A 384 -23.89 -15.33 6.75
N TYR A 385 -23.84 -14.89 8.00
CA TYR A 385 -22.72 -15.16 8.90
C TYR A 385 -22.50 -16.66 9.07
N LEU A 386 -23.57 -17.42 9.29
CA LEU A 386 -23.49 -18.86 9.45
C LEU A 386 -23.01 -19.56 8.16
N ILE A 387 -23.56 -19.20 7.00
CA ILE A 387 -23.16 -19.76 5.70
C ILE A 387 -21.67 -19.48 5.42
N ASN A 388 -21.24 -18.22 5.59
CA ASN A 388 -19.86 -17.81 5.36
C ASN A 388 -18.88 -18.47 6.34
N ALA A 389 -19.27 -18.69 7.60
CA ALA A 389 -18.44 -19.37 8.58
C ALA A 389 -18.11 -20.80 8.15
N TYR A 390 -19.11 -21.56 7.71
CA TYR A 390 -18.88 -22.91 7.18
C TYR A 390 -18.10 -22.92 5.86
N GLN A 391 -18.33 -21.95 4.97
CA GLN A 391 -17.53 -21.83 3.75
C GLN A 391 -16.05 -21.60 4.08
N ARG A 392 -15.73 -20.74 5.05
CA ARG A 392 -14.36 -20.48 5.51
C ARG A 392 -13.68 -21.71 6.14
N GLN A 393 -14.45 -22.60 6.75
CA GLN A 393 -13.98 -23.92 7.22
C GLN A 393 -13.85 -24.97 6.10
N ASN A 394 -14.02 -24.55 4.84
CA ASN A 394 -14.09 -25.40 3.68
C ASN A 394 -15.20 -26.48 3.77
N ARG A 395 -16.35 -26.17 4.39
CA ARG A 395 -17.53 -27.05 4.55
C ARG A 395 -18.66 -26.62 3.60
N GLN A 396 -18.41 -26.72 2.29
CA GLN A 396 -19.34 -26.27 1.25
C GLN A 396 -20.65 -27.05 1.26
N ASP A 397 -20.61 -28.32 1.62
CA ASP A 397 -21.78 -29.18 1.80
C ASP A 397 -22.80 -28.57 2.77
N ILE A 398 -22.32 -28.08 3.92
CA ILE A 398 -23.17 -27.42 4.92
C ILE A 398 -23.60 -26.05 4.43
N ALA A 399 -22.68 -25.25 3.88
CA ALA A 399 -22.97 -23.90 3.42
C ALA A 399 -24.05 -23.89 2.31
N LEU A 400 -24.00 -24.84 1.37
CA LEU A 400 -25.00 -25.03 0.33
C LEU A 400 -26.36 -25.43 0.92
N LYS A 401 -26.37 -26.39 1.85
CA LYS A 401 -27.61 -26.83 2.52
C LYS A 401 -28.27 -25.68 3.29
N LEU A 402 -27.50 -24.90 4.04
CA LEU A 402 -28.02 -23.74 4.77
C LEU A 402 -28.55 -22.65 3.84
N SER A 403 -27.95 -22.51 2.66
CA SER A 403 -28.46 -21.62 1.62
C SER A 403 -29.82 -22.10 1.12
N ASP A 404 -29.97 -23.40 0.84
CA ASP A 404 -31.25 -24.00 0.44
C ASP A 404 -32.34 -23.87 1.51
N GLU A 405 -31.98 -24.08 2.79
CA GLU A 405 -32.88 -23.86 3.91
C GLU A 405 -33.34 -22.39 4.01
N ALA A 406 -32.46 -21.43 3.74
CA ALA A 406 -32.80 -20.01 3.73
C ALA A 406 -33.66 -19.61 2.52
N ILE A 407 -33.36 -20.13 1.33
CA ILE A 407 -34.18 -19.97 0.11
C ILE A 407 -35.61 -20.46 0.38
N HIS A 408 -35.75 -21.66 0.94
CA HIS A 408 -37.07 -22.22 1.27
C HIS A 408 -37.79 -21.42 2.36
N PHE A 409 -37.07 -20.96 3.40
CA PHE A 409 -37.65 -20.14 4.46
C PHE A 409 -38.24 -18.83 3.93
N PHE A 410 -37.56 -18.18 2.97
CA PHE A 410 -37.99 -16.94 2.34
C PHE A 410 -38.76 -17.14 1.02
N GLN A 411 -39.31 -18.33 0.76
CA GLN A 411 -39.98 -18.64 -0.51
C GLN A 411 -41.13 -17.68 -0.85
N ASP A 412 -41.81 -17.14 0.17
CA ASP A 412 -42.91 -16.18 0.03
C ASP A 412 -42.42 -14.72 -0.04
N GLU A 413 -41.11 -14.50 0.10
CA GLU A 413 -40.42 -13.21 -0.02
C GLU A 413 -39.33 -13.30 -1.10
N PRO A 414 -39.71 -13.21 -2.40
CA PRO A 414 -38.80 -13.47 -3.52
C PRO A 414 -37.48 -12.71 -3.44
N LYS A 415 -37.52 -11.43 -3.04
CA LYS A 415 -36.31 -10.61 -2.84
C LYS A 415 -35.37 -11.22 -1.79
N LYS A 416 -35.87 -11.64 -0.63
CA LYS A 416 -35.01 -12.23 0.41
C LYS A 416 -34.50 -13.60 -0.03
N SER A 417 -35.34 -14.44 -0.62
CA SER A 417 -34.94 -15.74 -1.19
C SER A 417 -33.81 -15.57 -2.21
N PHE A 418 -33.96 -14.59 -3.10
CA PHE A 418 -33.00 -14.31 -4.15
C PHE A 418 -31.60 -13.95 -3.60
N ILE A 419 -31.49 -13.27 -2.45
CA ILE A 419 -30.18 -13.06 -1.79
C ILE A 419 -29.48 -14.40 -1.59
N PHE A 420 -30.18 -15.38 -1.04
CA PHE A 420 -29.60 -16.69 -0.72
C PHE A 420 -29.31 -17.50 -1.98
N GLU A 421 -30.12 -17.35 -3.04
CA GLU A 421 -29.79 -17.90 -4.36
C GLU A 421 -28.45 -17.34 -4.85
N VAL A 422 -28.24 -16.02 -4.80
CA VAL A 422 -26.98 -15.41 -5.21
C VAL A 422 -25.82 -15.86 -4.32
N PHE A 423 -26.05 -15.89 -3.01
CA PHE A 423 -25.03 -16.30 -2.03
C PHE A 423 -24.59 -17.74 -2.24
N LYS A 424 -25.53 -18.64 -2.58
CA LYS A 424 -25.29 -20.05 -2.93
C LYS A 424 -24.35 -20.17 -4.13
N GLN A 425 -24.48 -19.29 -5.13
CA GLN A 425 -23.68 -19.33 -6.35
C GLN A 425 -22.19 -19.08 -6.11
N GLY A 426 -21.85 -18.26 -5.12
CA GLY A 426 -20.47 -17.93 -4.77
C GLY A 426 -19.76 -18.91 -3.84
N ILE A 427 -20.39 -20.06 -3.50
CA ILE A 427 -19.80 -21.04 -2.58
C ILE A 427 -18.78 -21.89 -3.34
N LEU A 428 -17.51 -21.48 -3.26
CA LEU A 428 -16.37 -22.19 -3.81
C LEU A 428 -15.44 -22.72 -2.69
N PRO A 429 -14.80 -23.89 -2.90
CA PRO A 429 -13.74 -24.37 -2.01
C PRO A 429 -12.50 -23.51 -2.01
N ILE A 430 -11.90 -23.37 -0.82
CA ILE A 430 -10.57 -22.80 -0.63
C ILE A 430 -9.53 -23.81 -1.10
N ILE A 431 -9.74 -25.09 -0.80
CA ILE A 431 -8.93 -26.22 -1.26
C ILE A 431 -9.82 -27.37 -1.73
N TYR A 432 -9.31 -28.16 -2.67
CA TYR A 432 -9.97 -29.31 -3.26
C TYR A 432 -9.30 -30.62 -2.80
N ASN A 433 -10.08 -31.65 -2.51
CA ASN A 433 -9.57 -32.99 -2.19
C ASN A 433 -9.19 -33.79 -3.43
N THR A 434 -9.92 -33.60 -4.53
CA THR A 434 -9.76 -34.37 -5.78
C THR A 434 -9.87 -33.45 -6.99
N MET A 435 -9.40 -33.94 -8.14
CA MET A 435 -9.55 -33.23 -9.41
C MET A 435 -11.03 -33.10 -9.83
N ASP A 436 -11.84 -34.13 -9.54
CA ASP A 436 -13.27 -34.12 -9.89
C ASP A 436 -14.02 -33.00 -9.16
N GLU A 437 -13.66 -32.70 -7.91
CA GLU A 437 -14.25 -31.57 -7.17
C GLU A 437 -14.02 -30.25 -7.91
N ILE A 438 -12.83 -30.03 -8.51
CA ILE A 438 -12.54 -28.81 -9.27
C ILE A 438 -13.53 -28.65 -10.43
N GLU A 439 -13.71 -29.71 -11.22
CA GLU A 439 -14.62 -29.69 -12.38
C GLU A 439 -16.09 -29.53 -11.96
N ILE A 440 -16.51 -30.17 -10.88
CA ILE A 440 -17.88 -30.06 -10.34
C ILE A 440 -18.16 -28.63 -9.88
N PHE A 441 -17.31 -28.06 -9.03
CA PHE A 441 -17.53 -26.71 -8.51
C PHE A 441 -17.43 -25.65 -9.61
N ARG A 442 -16.53 -25.82 -10.59
CA ARG A 442 -16.44 -24.93 -11.75
C ARG A 442 -17.71 -24.96 -12.60
N ARG A 443 -18.21 -26.16 -12.91
CA ARG A 443 -19.47 -26.32 -13.68
C ARG A 443 -20.65 -25.72 -12.94
N ASN A 444 -20.80 -26.05 -11.66
CA ASN A 444 -21.86 -25.51 -10.81
C ASN A 444 -21.82 -23.98 -10.81
N TYR A 445 -20.64 -23.37 -10.62
CA TYR A 445 -20.49 -21.92 -10.67
C TYR A 445 -20.98 -21.32 -12.00
N ILE A 446 -20.63 -21.93 -13.14
CA ILE A 446 -21.07 -21.46 -14.47
C ILE A 446 -22.58 -21.58 -14.64
N GLU A 447 -23.17 -22.73 -14.32
CA GLU A 447 -24.62 -22.97 -14.41
C GLU A 447 -25.39 -21.96 -13.55
N ASN A 448 -24.90 -21.77 -12.33
CA ASN A 448 -25.42 -20.84 -11.35
C ASN A 448 -25.33 -19.37 -11.77
N LEU A 449 -24.20 -18.97 -12.36
CA LEU A 449 -24.03 -17.62 -12.92
C LEU A 449 -25.03 -17.37 -14.06
N ASN A 450 -25.29 -18.37 -14.92
CA ASN A 450 -26.28 -18.24 -15.99
C ASN A 450 -27.71 -18.07 -15.45
N LEU A 451 -28.06 -18.82 -14.39
CA LEU A 451 -29.35 -18.66 -13.70
C LEU A 451 -29.48 -17.25 -13.11
N LEU A 452 -28.43 -16.76 -12.45
CA LEU A 452 -28.39 -15.43 -11.85
C LEU A 452 -28.59 -14.32 -12.90
N ILE A 453 -27.89 -14.43 -14.03
CA ILE A 453 -28.02 -13.49 -15.16
C ILE A 453 -29.46 -13.46 -15.69
N THR A 454 -30.15 -14.60 -15.69
CA THR A 454 -31.54 -14.71 -16.16
C THR A 454 -32.53 -14.08 -15.17
N ASN A 455 -32.34 -14.34 -13.87
CA ASN A 455 -33.27 -13.89 -12.83
C ASN A 455 -33.17 -12.37 -12.54
N ILE A 456 -31.95 -11.78 -12.52
CA ILE A 456 -31.78 -10.33 -12.25
C ILE A 456 -32.47 -9.44 -13.27
N ALA A 457 -32.58 -9.87 -14.53
CA ALA A 457 -33.25 -9.11 -15.58
C ALA A 457 -34.74 -8.86 -15.29
N ILE A 458 -35.32 -9.54 -14.29
CA ILE A 458 -36.75 -9.53 -13.97
C ILE A 458 -37.08 -8.71 -12.70
N GLU A 459 -36.16 -8.55 -11.75
CA GLU A 459 -36.53 -8.05 -10.39
C GLU A 459 -36.18 -6.59 -10.08
N ILE A 460 -35.18 -5.99 -10.74
CA ILE A 460 -34.67 -4.65 -10.37
C ILE A 460 -35.36 -3.54 -11.20
N GLU A 461 -36.49 -3.04 -10.69
CA GLU A 461 -37.30 -2.00 -11.36
C GLU A 461 -37.15 -0.58 -10.78
N ASP A 462 -36.57 -0.40 -9.57
CA ASP A 462 -36.49 0.92 -8.91
C ASP A 462 -35.27 1.16 -7.99
N GLU A 463 -35.11 2.41 -7.54
CA GLU A 463 -34.01 2.92 -6.70
C GLU A 463 -34.00 2.36 -5.25
N SER A 464 -35.15 1.91 -4.73
CA SER A 464 -35.25 1.28 -3.39
C SER A 464 -34.52 -0.06 -3.31
N GLN A 465 -34.16 -0.64 -4.45
CA GLN A 465 -33.45 -1.92 -4.57
C GLN A 465 -31.92 -1.76 -4.72
N LYS A 466 -31.41 -0.52 -4.77
CA LYS A 466 -29.97 -0.21 -4.90
C LYS A 466 -29.13 -0.85 -3.79
N ALA A 467 -29.53 -0.64 -2.52
CA ALA A 467 -28.79 -1.14 -1.37
C ALA A 467 -28.67 -2.68 -1.39
N PHE A 468 -29.73 -3.36 -1.83
CA PHE A 468 -29.80 -4.80 -1.96
C PHE A 468 -28.89 -5.34 -3.07
N ALA A 469 -28.95 -4.75 -4.26
CA ALA A 469 -28.09 -5.13 -5.38
C ALA A 469 -26.61 -4.85 -5.08
N MET A 470 -26.30 -3.70 -4.47
CA MET A 470 -24.94 -3.38 -4.02
C MET A 470 -24.46 -4.32 -2.93
N PHE A 471 -25.33 -4.73 -2.01
CA PHE A 471 -25.01 -5.74 -1.01
C PHE A 471 -24.58 -7.06 -1.67
N ILE A 472 -25.32 -7.53 -2.67
CA ILE A 472 -24.99 -8.74 -3.43
C ILE A 472 -23.61 -8.61 -4.10
N LEU A 473 -23.38 -7.54 -4.87
CA LEU A 473 -22.13 -7.35 -5.62
C LEU A 473 -20.92 -7.22 -4.70
N ARG A 474 -21.05 -6.49 -3.59
CA ARG A 474 -19.92 -6.22 -2.68
C ARG A 474 -19.56 -7.39 -1.77
N ASN A 475 -20.42 -8.39 -1.62
CA ASN A 475 -20.18 -9.52 -0.71
C ASN A 475 -19.78 -10.82 -1.43
N ARG A 476 -19.68 -10.80 -2.77
CA ARG A 476 -19.38 -11.99 -3.58
C ARG A 476 -18.46 -11.68 -4.75
N ASN A 477 -17.29 -12.32 -4.75
CA ASN A 477 -16.40 -12.46 -5.90
C ASN A 477 -16.17 -13.95 -6.20
N ASN A 478 -15.50 -14.20 -7.32
CA ASN A 478 -15.07 -15.51 -7.79
C ASN A 478 -13.59 -15.77 -7.45
N TYR A 479 -13.04 -15.14 -6.42
CA TYR A 479 -11.61 -15.17 -6.09
C TYR A 479 -10.99 -16.57 -6.06
N TYR A 480 -11.66 -17.55 -5.42
CA TYR A 480 -11.15 -18.92 -5.33
C TYR A 480 -11.25 -19.71 -6.64
N LEU A 481 -12.10 -19.29 -7.58
CA LEU A 481 -12.20 -19.90 -8.91
C LEU A 481 -10.86 -19.81 -9.67
N HIS A 482 -10.13 -18.72 -9.48
CA HIS A 482 -8.93 -18.41 -10.26
C HIS A 482 -7.76 -19.37 -9.96
N TYR A 483 -7.81 -20.04 -8.80
CA TYR A 483 -6.82 -21.01 -8.35
C TYR A 483 -6.99 -22.41 -8.97
N GLN A 484 -8.04 -22.64 -9.78
CA GLN A 484 -8.32 -23.94 -10.40
C GLN A 484 -7.39 -24.29 -11.58
N ASN A 485 -6.46 -23.39 -11.96
CA ASN A 485 -5.54 -23.56 -13.08
C ASN A 485 -6.23 -23.87 -14.43
N LYS A 486 -7.26 -23.08 -14.78
CA LYS A 486 -8.01 -23.17 -16.04
C LYS A 486 -8.10 -21.81 -16.74
N ASN A 487 -8.43 -21.77 -18.03
CA ASN A 487 -8.69 -20.49 -18.68
C ASN A 487 -10.03 -19.93 -18.15
N ASP A 488 -9.96 -18.75 -17.52
CA ASP A 488 -11.09 -18.10 -16.86
C ASP A 488 -11.75 -17.02 -17.74
N LEU A 489 -11.21 -16.72 -18.92
CA LEU A 489 -11.65 -15.62 -19.78
C LEU A 489 -13.17 -15.59 -20.01
N GLU A 490 -13.74 -16.68 -20.50
CA GLU A 490 -15.18 -16.73 -20.80
C GLU A 490 -16.05 -16.56 -19.55
N ILE A 491 -15.59 -17.09 -18.40
CA ILE A 491 -16.33 -17.00 -17.14
C ILE A 491 -16.24 -15.56 -16.59
N GLN A 492 -15.07 -14.93 -16.68
CA GLN A 492 -14.88 -13.54 -16.27
C GLN A 492 -15.69 -12.58 -17.13
N ILE A 493 -15.74 -12.77 -18.45
CA ILE A 493 -16.59 -11.94 -19.32
C ILE A 493 -18.05 -12.03 -18.87
N LYS A 494 -18.56 -13.25 -18.63
CA LYS A 494 -19.94 -13.43 -18.14
C LYS A 494 -20.18 -12.77 -16.79
N TYR A 495 -19.23 -12.91 -15.86
CA TYR A 495 -19.33 -12.30 -14.53
C TYR A 495 -19.25 -10.78 -14.61
N ALA A 496 -18.33 -10.22 -15.39
CA ALA A 496 -18.21 -8.78 -15.59
C ALA A 496 -19.44 -8.19 -16.31
N ASP A 497 -20.00 -8.89 -17.29
CA ASP A 497 -21.25 -8.50 -17.94
C ASP A 497 -22.43 -8.49 -16.97
N PHE A 498 -22.48 -9.48 -16.06
CA PHE A 498 -23.44 -9.50 -14.96
C PHE A 498 -23.28 -8.26 -14.06
N VAL A 499 -22.07 -8.00 -13.56
CA VAL A 499 -21.77 -6.83 -12.73
C VAL A 499 -22.16 -5.53 -13.46
N LYS A 500 -21.77 -5.38 -14.73
CA LYS A 500 -22.08 -4.22 -15.56
C LYS A 500 -23.58 -3.99 -15.73
N LYS A 501 -24.36 -5.04 -15.99
CA LYS A 501 -25.82 -4.95 -16.11
C LYS A 501 -26.44 -4.46 -14.82
N THR A 502 -25.98 -4.93 -13.66
CA THR A 502 -26.46 -4.46 -12.36
C THR A 502 -26.03 -3.02 -12.08
N MET A 503 -24.76 -2.68 -12.33
CA MET A 503 -24.23 -1.32 -12.14
C MET A 503 -24.94 -0.29 -13.02
N LYS A 504 -25.35 -0.68 -14.24
CA LYS A 504 -26.12 0.17 -15.17
C LYS A 504 -27.39 0.75 -14.57
N ILE A 505 -28.06 0.00 -13.69
CA ILE A 505 -29.36 0.38 -13.15
C ILE A 505 -29.22 1.61 -12.24
N PHE A 506 -28.13 1.68 -11.47
CA PHE A 506 -27.93 2.70 -10.44
C PHE A 506 -26.91 3.77 -10.83
N TYR A 507 -26.01 3.47 -11.76
CA TYR A 507 -24.88 4.33 -12.14
C TYR A 507 -24.81 4.53 -13.65
N SER A 508 -25.96 4.62 -14.33
CA SER A 508 -26.06 4.76 -15.78
C SER A 508 -25.25 5.95 -16.34
N ASN A 509 -25.13 7.03 -15.57
CA ASN A 509 -24.36 8.23 -15.93
C ASN A 509 -22.85 7.95 -16.05
N TRP A 510 -22.32 6.93 -15.36
CA TRP A 510 -20.89 6.57 -15.36
C TRP A 510 -20.55 5.41 -16.31
N LEU A 511 -21.49 4.99 -17.17
CA LEU A 511 -21.25 3.96 -18.18
C LEU A 511 -20.71 4.50 -19.51
N LYS A 512 -20.82 5.80 -19.72
CA LYS A 512 -20.29 6.48 -20.89
C LYS A 512 -19.48 7.66 -20.41
N PHE A 513 -18.23 7.71 -20.84
CA PHE A 513 -17.41 8.88 -20.58
C PHE A 513 -17.92 10.04 -21.44
N THR A 514 -18.36 11.13 -20.80
CA THR A 514 -19.00 12.28 -21.47
C THR A 514 -18.12 13.52 -21.58
N ASN A 515 -17.01 13.59 -20.83
CA ASN A 515 -16.16 14.78 -20.73
C ASN A 515 -14.77 14.56 -21.34
N TYR A 516 -14.67 14.56 -22.67
CA TYR A 516 -13.35 14.61 -23.32
C TYR A 516 -12.71 15.97 -23.09
N ILE A 517 -11.69 16.02 -22.24
CA ILE A 517 -10.79 17.18 -22.16
C ILE A 517 -9.86 17.06 -23.37
N ALA A 518 -9.88 18.03 -24.28
CA ALA A 518 -8.86 18.11 -25.33
C ALA A 518 -7.50 18.40 -24.69
N LEU A 519 -6.50 17.53 -24.91
CA LEU A 519 -5.13 17.84 -24.49
C LEU A 519 -4.63 19.06 -25.26
N ASN A 520 -4.37 20.16 -24.56
CA ASN A 520 -3.43 21.13 -25.07
C ASN A 520 -2.03 20.49 -25.04
N THR A 521 -1.20 20.76 -26.04
CA THR A 521 0.19 20.23 -26.15
C THR A 521 1.11 20.66 -25.01
N THR A 522 0.63 21.50 -24.09
CA THR A 522 1.32 22.01 -22.90
C THR A 522 0.82 21.40 -21.58
N GLU A 523 -0.26 20.61 -21.60
CA GLU A 523 -0.84 20.00 -20.40
C GLU A 523 -0.22 18.61 -20.11
N LYS A 524 -0.07 18.30 -18.82
CA LYS A 524 0.44 17.00 -18.36
C LYS A 524 -0.62 15.92 -18.51
N ILE A 525 -0.17 14.69 -18.77
CA ILE A 525 -1.03 13.51 -18.77
C ILE A 525 -1.35 13.14 -17.31
N ARG A 526 -2.59 13.43 -16.91
CA ARG A 526 -3.24 12.99 -15.66
C ARG A 526 -3.51 11.47 -15.65
N ILE A 527 -2.90 10.77 -14.69
CA ILE A 527 -3.01 9.32 -14.50
C ILE A 527 -3.54 9.04 -13.09
N GLY A 528 -4.64 8.30 -12.98
CA GLY A 528 -5.14 7.78 -11.71
C GLY A 528 -4.66 6.35 -11.47
N TYR A 529 -4.26 6.05 -10.24
CA TYR A 529 -4.02 4.70 -9.73
C TYR A 529 -5.02 4.39 -8.63
N LEU A 530 -5.74 3.28 -8.76
CA LEU A 530 -6.78 2.85 -7.82
C LEU A 530 -6.38 1.54 -7.16
N CYS A 531 -6.42 1.50 -5.82
CA CYS A 531 -6.05 0.33 -5.04
C CYS A 531 -6.86 0.24 -3.74
N HIS A 532 -7.22 -0.98 -3.32
CA HIS A 532 -7.85 -1.20 -2.01
C HIS A 532 -6.84 -1.38 -0.87
N ARG A 533 -5.58 -1.70 -1.18
CA ARG A 533 -4.57 -1.89 -0.13
C ARG A 533 -3.26 -1.28 -0.59
N SER A 534 -2.99 -0.05 -0.17
CA SER A 534 -1.68 0.58 -0.34
C SER A 534 -0.53 -0.25 0.26
N HIS A 535 -0.82 -1.13 1.24
CA HIS A 535 0.11 -2.14 1.77
C HIS A 535 0.09 -3.47 0.99
N GLY A 536 1.22 -4.17 0.94
CA GLY A 536 1.33 -5.48 0.30
C GLY A 536 1.38 -5.40 -1.23
N LEU A 537 0.25 -5.62 -1.91
CA LEU A 537 0.18 -5.62 -3.37
C LEU A 537 0.36 -4.22 -3.97
N GLY A 538 -0.21 -3.18 -3.34
CA GLY A 538 -0.02 -1.80 -3.80
C GLY A 538 1.46 -1.43 -3.91
N GLN A 539 2.27 -1.85 -2.93
CA GLN A 539 3.71 -1.57 -2.86
C GLN A 539 4.51 -2.06 -4.09
N LEU A 540 4.03 -3.08 -4.80
CA LEU A 540 4.64 -3.56 -6.05
C LEU A 540 4.72 -2.47 -7.12
N PHE A 541 3.81 -1.48 -7.06
CA PHE A 541 3.65 -0.44 -8.07
C PHE A 541 4.11 0.94 -7.60
N LEU A 542 4.64 1.07 -6.36
CA LEU A 542 5.08 2.36 -5.83
C LEU A 542 6.10 3.06 -6.74
N ASN A 543 7.03 2.30 -7.33
CA ASN A 543 8.06 2.88 -8.18
C ASN A 543 7.55 3.42 -9.52
N TRP A 544 6.39 2.98 -10.01
CA TRP A 544 5.75 3.63 -11.17
C TRP A 544 5.42 5.09 -10.87
N ILE A 545 4.98 5.36 -9.64
CA ILE A 545 4.62 6.71 -9.21
C ILE A 545 5.86 7.48 -8.79
N LYS A 546 6.73 6.87 -7.98
CA LYS A 546 7.94 7.50 -7.43
C LYS A 546 8.89 7.99 -8.51
N HIS A 547 9.12 7.20 -9.56
CA HIS A 547 10.12 7.48 -10.59
C HIS A 547 9.54 8.11 -11.85
N ARG A 548 8.27 8.52 -11.84
CA ARG A 548 7.63 9.13 -12.99
C ARG A 548 8.33 10.43 -13.42
N ASN A 549 8.27 10.72 -14.72
CA ASN A 549 8.59 12.01 -15.28
C ASN A 549 7.51 13.04 -14.92
N SER A 550 7.72 13.73 -13.80
CA SER A 550 6.76 14.71 -13.30
C SER A 550 6.63 15.97 -14.18
N GLU A 551 7.42 16.13 -15.25
CA GLU A 551 7.24 17.20 -16.24
C GLU A 551 6.15 16.85 -17.25
N LYS A 552 5.97 15.57 -17.54
CA LYS A 552 4.97 15.05 -18.49
C LYS A 552 3.71 14.51 -17.82
N PHE A 553 3.84 13.98 -16.60
CA PHE A 553 2.78 13.24 -15.93
C PHE A 553 2.38 13.88 -14.60
N GLU A 554 1.08 13.81 -14.32
CA GLU A 554 0.47 14.19 -13.04
C GLU A 554 -0.30 12.99 -12.49
N THR A 555 0.01 12.56 -11.26
CA THR A 555 -0.52 11.30 -10.72
C THR A 555 -1.47 11.50 -9.55
N TYR A 556 -2.60 10.81 -9.64
CA TYR A 556 -3.68 10.78 -8.66
C TYR A 556 -3.72 9.38 -8.07
N PHE A 557 -3.69 9.25 -6.75
CA PHE A 557 -3.78 7.95 -6.09
C PHE A 557 -5.05 7.88 -5.24
N TYR A 558 -5.86 6.87 -5.50
CA TYR A 558 -7.13 6.62 -4.81
C TYR A 558 -6.96 5.35 -3.95
N ASP A 559 -6.80 5.55 -2.65
CA ASP A 559 -6.74 4.49 -1.66
C ASP A 559 -8.13 4.29 -1.04
N ILE A 560 -8.74 3.13 -1.31
CA ILE A 560 -10.05 2.75 -0.77
C ILE A 560 -9.91 1.78 0.43
N GLY A 561 -8.68 1.47 0.85
CA GLY A 561 -8.41 0.66 2.03
C GLY A 561 -8.75 1.37 3.33
N SER A 562 -9.04 0.61 4.38
CA SER A 562 -9.37 1.16 5.71
C SER A 562 -8.18 1.37 6.63
N VAL A 563 -6.97 1.01 6.20
CA VAL A 563 -5.75 1.03 7.04
C VAL A 563 -4.76 2.05 6.47
N VAL A 564 -4.23 2.92 7.33
CA VAL A 564 -3.17 3.88 7.01
C VAL A 564 -1.88 3.44 7.71
N ASP A 565 -0.82 3.23 6.93
CA ASP A 565 0.52 2.85 7.43
C ASP A 565 1.66 3.61 6.72
N VAL A 566 2.91 3.23 6.98
CA VAL A 566 4.11 3.86 6.38
C VAL A 566 4.11 3.77 4.84
N ASN A 567 3.54 2.71 4.25
CA ASN A 567 3.43 2.57 2.80
C ASN A 567 2.38 3.55 2.26
N THR A 568 1.26 3.72 2.98
CA THR A 568 0.23 4.72 2.67
C THR A 568 0.84 6.12 2.56
N GLU A 569 1.72 6.49 3.50
CA GLU A 569 2.41 7.78 3.46
C GLU A 569 3.42 7.88 2.30
N SER A 570 4.03 6.77 1.88
CA SER A 570 4.88 6.75 0.68
C SER A 570 4.08 7.07 -0.59
N PHE A 571 2.87 6.51 -0.75
CA PHE A 571 2.00 6.87 -1.87
C PHE A 571 1.52 8.32 -1.80
N ARG A 572 1.19 8.81 -0.60
CA ARG A 572 0.81 10.22 -0.38
C ARG A 572 1.92 11.17 -0.80
N LEU A 573 3.15 10.87 -0.42
CA LEU A 573 4.34 11.65 -0.74
C LEU A 573 4.60 11.75 -2.24
N TYR A 574 4.65 10.59 -2.90
CA TYR A 574 5.12 10.55 -4.29
C TYR A 574 4.03 10.97 -5.26
N SER A 575 2.75 10.83 -4.93
CA SER A 575 1.65 11.25 -5.81
C SER A 575 1.52 12.78 -5.89
N ASN A 576 0.96 13.32 -6.98
CA ASN A 576 0.59 14.74 -7.02
C ASN A 576 -0.64 14.98 -6.14
N TYR A 577 -1.61 14.07 -6.22
CA TYR A 577 -2.79 14.06 -5.37
C TYR A 577 -2.99 12.67 -4.79
N TYR A 578 -3.36 12.63 -3.52
CA TYR A 578 -3.62 11.40 -2.78
C TYR A 578 -4.95 11.53 -2.05
N TYR A 579 -5.85 10.58 -2.27
CA TYR A 579 -7.16 10.55 -1.66
C TYR A 579 -7.37 9.23 -0.95
N HIS A 580 -7.70 9.32 0.34
CA HIS A 580 -8.09 8.18 1.16
C HIS A 580 -9.61 8.22 1.33
N ILE A 581 -10.33 7.32 0.65
CA ILE A 581 -11.79 7.30 0.60
C ILE A 581 -12.30 5.87 0.91
N PRO A 582 -12.16 5.40 2.16
CA PRO A 582 -12.63 4.08 2.55
C PRO A 582 -14.16 4.06 2.65
N ASN A 583 -14.78 2.99 2.13
CA ASN A 583 -16.21 2.68 2.29
C ASN A 583 -17.20 3.74 1.74
N ASP A 584 -16.77 4.65 0.88
CA ASP A 584 -17.62 5.69 0.28
C ASP A 584 -17.49 5.69 -1.25
N PHE A 585 -18.34 4.88 -1.88
CA PHE A 585 -18.27 4.57 -3.31
C PHE A 585 -18.72 5.72 -4.18
N GLU A 586 -19.81 6.39 -3.82
CA GLU A 586 -20.32 7.57 -4.54
C GLU A 586 -19.32 8.72 -4.50
N LYS A 587 -18.75 9.03 -3.32
CA LYS A 587 -17.73 10.07 -3.19
C LYS A 587 -16.48 9.75 -4.02
N LEU A 588 -16.08 8.49 -4.09
CA LEU A 588 -14.98 8.06 -4.93
C LEU A 588 -15.27 8.29 -6.43
N LEU A 589 -16.47 7.94 -6.90
CA LEU A 589 -16.89 8.17 -8.28
C LEU A 589 -16.91 9.66 -8.64
N GLU A 590 -17.50 10.48 -7.78
CA GLU A 590 -17.51 11.93 -7.93
C GLU A 590 -16.08 12.47 -8.01
N LYS A 591 -15.20 12.01 -7.11
CA LYS A 591 -13.82 12.48 -7.07
C LYS A 591 -13.02 12.13 -8.31
N ILE A 592 -13.11 10.88 -8.79
CA ILE A 592 -12.45 10.45 -10.03
C ILE A 592 -12.94 11.27 -11.23
N GLN A 593 -14.24 11.56 -11.28
CA GLN A 593 -14.83 12.37 -12.34
C GLN A 593 -14.37 13.84 -12.29
N GLU A 594 -14.30 14.44 -11.10
CA GLU A 594 -13.78 15.80 -10.91
C GLU A 594 -12.33 15.93 -11.41
N ASP A 595 -11.48 14.96 -11.06
CA ASP A 595 -10.06 14.98 -11.41
C ASP A 595 -9.80 14.83 -12.92
N SER A 596 -10.82 14.39 -13.67
CA SER A 596 -10.85 14.35 -15.14
C SER A 596 -9.59 13.73 -15.73
N LEU A 597 -9.37 12.47 -15.36
CA LEU A 597 -8.19 11.70 -15.72
C LEU A 597 -8.15 11.37 -17.22
N HIS A 598 -6.94 11.28 -17.79
CA HIS A 598 -6.76 10.70 -19.13
C HIS A 598 -6.69 9.17 -19.06
N ILE A 599 -6.03 8.66 -18.03
CA ILE A 599 -5.81 7.23 -17.81
C ILE A 599 -6.19 6.89 -16.37
N LEU A 600 -6.94 5.81 -16.16
CA LEU A 600 -7.17 5.20 -14.84
C LEU A 600 -6.63 3.77 -14.83
N VAL A 601 -5.77 3.46 -13.86
CA VAL A 601 -5.12 2.16 -13.71
C VAL A 601 -5.60 1.48 -12.42
N PHE A 602 -6.24 0.34 -12.58
CA PHE A 602 -6.60 -0.57 -11.50
C PHE A 602 -5.40 -1.45 -11.18
N LEU A 603 -4.84 -1.32 -9.97
CA LEU A 603 -3.69 -2.12 -9.56
C LEU A 603 -4.04 -3.61 -9.38
N ASP A 604 -5.30 -3.90 -9.07
CA ASP A 604 -5.88 -5.23 -9.07
C ASP A 604 -7.37 -5.19 -9.41
N ILE A 605 -7.88 -6.29 -9.99
CA ILE A 605 -9.32 -6.54 -10.16
C ILE A 605 -9.55 -8.02 -9.80
N GLY A 606 -10.55 -8.32 -8.97
CA GLY A 606 -10.93 -9.69 -8.62
C GLY A 606 -10.50 -10.16 -7.23
N ILE A 607 -9.72 -9.37 -6.48
CA ILE A 607 -9.46 -9.62 -5.05
C ILE A 607 -10.60 -9.02 -4.22
N GLU A 608 -10.87 -7.73 -4.38
CA GLU A 608 -11.91 -7.04 -3.63
C GLU A 608 -13.13 -6.79 -4.54
N PRO A 609 -14.36 -7.20 -4.14
CA PRO A 609 -15.55 -7.08 -4.99
C PRO A 609 -15.88 -5.64 -5.42
N GLU A 610 -15.48 -4.65 -4.62
CA GLU A 610 -15.69 -3.23 -4.92
C GLU A 610 -14.93 -2.79 -6.19
N LEU A 611 -13.70 -3.28 -6.40
CA LEU A 611 -12.91 -3.01 -7.61
C LEU A 611 -13.55 -3.65 -8.85
N CYS A 612 -14.21 -4.82 -8.71
CA CYS A 612 -15.00 -5.39 -9.80
C CYS A 612 -16.17 -4.48 -10.19
N CYS A 613 -16.86 -3.87 -9.22
CA CYS A 613 -17.94 -2.92 -9.47
C CYS A 613 -17.46 -1.66 -10.19
N LEU A 614 -16.33 -1.08 -9.74
CA LEU A 614 -15.73 0.10 -10.36
C LEU A 614 -15.23 -0.21 -11.79
N SER A 615 -14.64 -1.39 -12.00
CA SER A 615 -14.16 -1.81 -13.32
C SER A 615 -15.28 -2.00 -14.36
N ALA A 616 -16.54 -2.09 -13.91
CA ALA A 616 -17.70 -2.19 -14.79
C ALA A 616 -18.21 -0.82 -15.30
N LEU A 617 -17.64 0.28 -14.79
CA LEU A 617 -17.93 1.66 -15.18
C LEU A 617 -16.80 2.22 -16.06
N LYS A 618 -17.08 3.31 -16.79
CA LYS A 618 -16.11 4.04 -17.61
C LYS A 618 -15.80 5.39 -16.97
N LEU A 619 -14.83 5.39 -16.08
CA LEU A 619 -14.44 6.52 -15.24
C LEU A 619 -13.35 7.40 -15.87
N ALA A 620 -12.59 6.86 -16.82
CA ALA A 620 -11.63 7.60 -17.65
C ALA A 620 -11.71 7.14 -19.12
N PRO A 621 -11.24 7.94 -20.10
CA PRO A 621 -11.19 7.56 -21.51
C PRO A 621 -10.42 6.25 -21.73
N ILE A 622 -9.28 6.12 -21.04
CA ILE A 622 -8.42 4.95 -21.07
C ILE A 622 -8.43 4.33 -19.68
N GLN A 623 -8.81 3.06 -19.59
CA GLN A 623 -8.75 2.28 -18.36
C GLN A 623 -7.85 1.07 -18.56
N CYS A 624 -6.95 0.88 -17.60
CA CYS A 624 -6.03 -0.25 -17.58
C CYS A 624 -6.22 -1.07 -16.31
N SER A 625 -5.98 -2.36 -16.39
CA SER A 625 -5.72 -3.23 -15.25
C SER A 625 -4.28 -3.72 -15.30
N THR A 626 -3.75 -4.22 -14.19
CA THR A 626 -2.43 -4.84 -14.14
C THR A 626 -2.44 -6.05 -13.21
N TRP A 627 -1.29 -6.72 -13.10
CA TRP A 627 -1.18 -8.06 -12.57
C TRP A 627 -1.09 -8.15 -11.04
N GLY A 628 -1.53 -7.13 -10.29
CA GLY A 628 -1.70 -7.26 -8.83
C GLY A 628 -2.56 -8.47 -8.47
N HIS A 629 -3.57 -8.76 -9.30
CA HIS A 629 -4.16 -10.09 -9.45
C HIS A 629 -4.05 -10.53 -10.93
N PRO A 630 -3.20 -11.51 -11.27
CA PRO A 630 -2.85 -11.86 -12.67
C PRO A 630 -3.95 -12.66 -13.38
N ILE A 631 -5.10 -12.03 -13.59
CA ILE A 631 -6.26 -12.54 -14.32
C ILE A 631 -6.92 -11.42 -15.12
N THR A 632 -7.55 -11.77 -16.25
CA THR A 632 -8.45 -10.90 -16.99
C THR A 632 -9.58 -10.36 -16.11
N SER A 633 -9.92 -9.07 -16.27
CA SER A 633 -11.10 -8.50 -15.62
C SER A 633 -12.39 -9.01 -16.24
N GLY A 634 -12.36 -9.44 -17.51
CA GLY A 634 -13.55 -9.73 -18.32
C GLY A 634 -14.38 -8.49 -18.67
N SER A 635 -14.06 -7.33 -18.11
CA SER A 635 -14.87 -6.13 -18.27
C SER A 635 -14.62 -5.46 -19.61
N SER A 636 -15.70 -5.26 -20.35
CA SER A 636 -15.70 -4.44 -21.57
C SER A 636 -15.41 -2.95 -21.34
N GLN A 637 -15.21 -2.49 -20.10
CA GLN A 637 -14.81 -1.11 -19.80
C GLN A 637 -13.31 -0.95 -19.52
N ILE A 638 -12.56 -2.06 -19.37
CA ILE A 638 -11.10 -2.03 -19.23
C ILE A 638 -10.50 -2.26 -20.61
N ASP A 639 -9.68 -1.32 -21.07
CA ASP A 639 -9.17 -1.34 -22.44
C ASP A 639 -7.86 -2.14 -22.56
N TYR A 640 -6.99 -2.05 -21.54
CA TYR A 640 -5.66 -2.63 -21.56
C TYR A 640 -5.32 -3.41 -20.29
N PHE A 641 -4.60 -4.53 -20.46
CA PHE A 641 -3.96 -5.24 -19.35
C PHE A 641 -2.45 -5.03 -19.43
N LEU A 642 -1.87 -4.36 -18.44
CA LEU A 642 -0.44 -4.08 -18.32
C LEU A 642 0.27 -5.29 -17.71
N ALA A 643 0.91 -6.10 -18.57
CA ALA A 643 1.53 -7.36 -18.21
C ALA A 643 3.06 -7.30 -18.14
N SER A 644 3.66 -8.30 -17.50
CA SER A 644 5.09 -8.58 -17.57
C SER A 644 5.42 -9.35 -18.85
N ASP A 645 6.35 -8.84 -19.66
CA ASP A 645 6.85 -9.53 -20.85
C ASP A 645 7.54 -10.86 -20.51
N ALA A 646 8.27 -10.90 -19.39
CA ALA A 646 9.00 -12.08 -18.93
C ALA A 646 8.10 -13.21 -18.40
N MET A 647 6.90 -12.87 -17.89
CA MET A 647 5.98 -13.85 -17.31
C MET A 647 4.94 -14.36 -18.31
N GLU A 648 4.50 -13.54 -19.27
CA GLU A 648 3.47 -13.95 -20.23
C GLU A 648 4.00 -14.99 -21.24
N PRO A 649 3.17 -15.92 -21.74
CA PRO A 649 3.51 -16.72 -22.91
C PRO A 649 3.33 -15.92 -24.22
N GLN A 650 3.70 -16.51 -25.36
CA GLN A 650 3.54 -15.86 -26.67
C GLN A 650 2.07 -15.63 -27.05
N ASN A 651 1.17 -16.53 -26.65
CA ASN A 651 -0.27 -16.47 -26.90
C ASN A 651 -1.05 -15.72 -25.81
N ALA A 652 -0.40 -14.85 -25.03
CA ALA A 652 -1.01 -14.17 -23.88
C ALA A 652 -2.38 -13.54 -24.17
N GLN A 653 -2.56 -12.94 -25.36
CA GLN A 653 -3.81 -12.28 -25.75
C GLN A 653 -5.04 -13.23 -25.72
N GLU A 654 -4.87 -14.54 -25.85
CA GLU A 654 -5.95 -15.54 -25.75
C GLU A 654 -6.49 -15.71 -24.32
N HIS A 655 -5.81 -15.13 -23.33
CA HIS A 655 -6.16 -15.23 -21.90
C HIS A 655 -6.86 -13.98 -21.37
N TYR A 656 -6.93 -12.90 -22.15
CA TYR A 656 -7.42 -11.59 -21.72
C TYR A 656 -8.52 -11.04 -22.63
N SER A 657 -9.47 -10.35 -22.01
CA SER A 657 -10.49 -9.59 -22.74
C SER A 657 -9.96 -8.23 -23.19
N GLU A 658 -9.04 -7.70 -22.38
CA GLU A 658 -8.31 -6.47 -22.59
C GLU A 658 -7.23 -6.68 -23.65
N LYS A 659 -6.78 -5.59 -24.28
CA LYS A 659 -5.58 -5.65 -25.11
C LYS A 659 -4.34 -5.73 -24.22
N VAL A 660 -3.54 -6.78 -24.41
CA VAL A 660 -2.34 -7.01 -23.59
C VAL A 660 -1.23 -6.05 -24.00
N VAL A 661 -0.68 -5.32 -23.04
CA VAL A 661 0.51 -4.47 -23.18
C VAL A 661 1.63 -5.13 -22.39
N ARG A 662 2.68 -5.59 -23.08
CA ARG A 662 3.82 -6.25 -22.44
C ARG A 662 4.86 -5.21 -22.07
N LEU A 663 5.00 -4.96 -20.77
CA LEU A 663 6.05 -4.11 -20.21
C LEU A 663 7.33 -4.94 -20.01
N PRO A 664 8.53 -4.36 -20.23
CA PRO A 664 9.80 -5.07 -20.08
C PRO A 664 9.95 -5.75 -18.72
N ASN A 665 10.66 -6.88 -18.71
CA ASN A 665 11.02 -7.62 -17.50
C ASN A 665 9.78 -7.96 -16.66
N LEU A 666 9.77 -7.65 -15.36
CA LEU A 666 8.63 -7.90 -14.47
C LEU A 666 7.43 -6.96 -14.74
N GLY A 667 7.59 -5.95 -15.60
CA GLY A 667 6.60 -4.89 -15.79
C GLY A 667 6.44 -3.96 -14.57
N ILE A 668 7.11 -4.24 -13.45
CA ILE A 668 7.15 -3.41 -12.26
C ILE A 668 8.60 -3.16 -11.83
N SER A 669 8.77 -2.13 -11.03
CA SER A 669 10.03 -1.83 -10.35
C SER A 669 9.80 -1.96 -8.85
N ILE A 670 10.62 -2.75 -8.17
CA ILE A 670 10.48 -2.96 -6.72
C ILE A 670 11.83 -2.86 -6.02
N PRO A 671 11.90 -2.26 -4.82
CA PRO A 671 13.11 -2.28 -4.04
C PRO A 671 13.47 -3.72 -3.63
N SER A 672 14.75 -3.95 -3.38
CA SER A 672 15.20 -5.21 -2.80
C SER A 672 14.64 -5.34 -1.38
N PRO A 673 14.07 -6.51 -1.00
CA PRO A 673 13.61 -6.75 0.36
C PRO A 673 14.75 -6.61 1.37
N GLU A 674 14.46 -6.07 2.55
CA GLU A 674 15.44 -6.05 3.64
C GLU A 674 15.74 -7.48 4.12
N ILE A 675 17.02 -7.86 4.01
CA ILE A 675 17.53 -9.13 4.49
C ILE A 675 18.01 -8.98 5.94
N PRO A 676 17.63 -9.88 6.85
CA PRO A 676 18.10 -9.86 8.24
C PRO A 676 19.63 -9.87 8.32
N GLN A 677 20.21 -8.96 9.09
CA GLN A 677 21.67 -8.91 9.30
C GLN A 677 22.16 -10.03 10.21
N GLU A 678 21.38 -10.34 11.26
CA GLU A 678 21.63 -11.45 12.16
C GLU A 678 20.71 -12.61 11.78
N LEU A 679 21.31 -13.75 11.42
CA LEU A 679 20.58 -14.96 11.05
C LEU A 679 20.27 -15.80 12.29
N LYS A 680 19.00 -16.13 12.47
CA LYS A 680 18.55 -17.14 13.45
C LYS A 680 19.02 -18.53 13.05
N THR A 681 19.24 -19.39 14.04
CA THR A 681 19.64 -20.80 13.85
C THR A 681 18.43 -21.69 13.54
N ARG A 682 18.67 -22.89 12.99
CA ARG A 682 17.59 -23.86 12.75
C ARG A 682 16.90 -24.28 14.04
N SER A 683 17.65 -24.40 15.15
CA SER A 683 17.08 -24.75 16.45
C SER A 683 16.07 -23.71 16.97
N GLU A 684 16.25 -22.43 16.65
CA GLU A 684 15.29 -21.38 17.03
C GLU A 684 13.94 -21.50 16.29
N PHE A 685 13.92 -22.22 15.16
CA PHE A 685 12.71 -22.60 14.44
C PHE A 685 12.23 -24.02 14.76
N GLU A 686 12.87 -24.70 15.72
CA GLU A 686 12.65 -26.11 16.07
C GLU A 686 12.93 -27.06 14.88
N LEU A 687 13.97 -26.77 14.11
CA LEU A 687 14.42 -27.55 12.95
C LEU A 687 15.77 -28.22 13.25
N GLN A 688 16.03 -29.39 12.65
CA GLN A 688 17.29 -30.12 12.85
C GLN A 688 18.35 -29.69 11.83
N GLU A 689 19.61 -29.64 12.26
CA GLU A 689 20.73 -29.25 11.39
C GLU A 689 21.04 -30.27 10.29
N GLY A 690 20.75 -31.55 10.51
CA GLY A 690 21.03 -32.63 9.55
C GLY A 690 20.00 -32.80 8.44
N ASP A 691 18.87 -32.09 8.51
CA ASP A 691 17.79 -32.18 7.53
C ASP A 691 18.09 -31.33 6.28
N ILE A 692 17.57 -31.73 5.13
CA ILE A 692 17.54 -30.90 3.92
C ILE A 692 16.19 -30.18 3.88
N LEU A 693 16.20 -28.86 4.09
CA LEU A 693 14.98 -28.08 4.26
C LEU A 693 14.44 -27.58 2.91
N TYR A 694 13.27 -28.09 2.54
CA TYR A 694 12.48 -27.63 1.41
C TYR A 694 11.37 -26.69 1.91
N VAL A 695 11.36 -25.44 1.46
CA VAL A 695 10.32 -24.47 1.79
C VAL A 695 9.27 -24.42 0.70
N SER A 696 8.01 -24.61 1.08
CA SER A 696 6.82 -24.51 0.23
C SER A 696 5.74 -23.76 1.01
N CYS A 697 5.98 -22.46 1.25
CA CYS A 697 5.16 -21.62 2.13
C CYS A 697 4.25 -20.65 1.37
N GLN A 698 3.84 -20.96 0.14
CA GLN A 698 2.82 -20.18 -0.56
C GLN A 698 1.41 -20.44 0.01
N MET A 699 0.44 -19.59 -0.35
CA MET A 699 -0.95 -19.71 0.11
C MET A 699 -1.55 -21.08 -0.24
N THR A 700 -2.27 -21.69 0.71
CA THR A 700 -2.73 -23.08 0.61
C THR A 700 -3.64 -23.36 -0.60
N ALA A 701 -4.42 -22.37 -1.07
CA ALA A 701 -5.26 -22.52 -2.27
C ALA A 701 -4.46 -22.80 -3.56
N LYS A 702 -3.15 -22.52 -3.58
CA LYS A 702 -2.27 -22.80 -4.73
C LYS A 702 -1.91 -24.29 -4.86
N TYR A 703 -2.13 -25.12 -3.82
CA TYR A 703 -1.83 -26.55 -3.88
C TYR A 703 -3.03 -27.35 -4.41
N LEU A 704 -2.97 -27.70 -5.69
CA LEU A 704 -3.98 -28.54 -6.33
C LEU A 704 -3.68 -30.05 -6.18
N PRO A 705 -4.71 -30.90 -6.01
CA PRO A 705 -4.56 -32.31 -5.67
C PRO A 705 -3.78 -33.14 -6.71
N GLN A 706 -3.80 -32.74 -7.98
CA GLN A 706 -3.06 -33.45 -9.02
C GLN A 706 -1.54 -33.36 -8.85
N HIS A 707 -1.02 -32.39 -8.11
CA HIS A 707 0.42 -32.18 -7.91
C HIS A 707 0.94 -32.75 -6.59
N ASP A 708 0.08 -33.29 -5.72
CA ASP A 708 0.47 -33.79 -4.39
C ASP A 708 1.53 -34.91 -4.45
N TYR A 709 1.55 -35.69 -5.55
CA TYR A 709 2.49 -36.79 -5.72
C TYR A 709 3.95 -36.33 -5.88
N LEU A 710 4.18 -35.09 -6.32
CA LEU A 710 5.52 -34.52 -6.51
C LEU A 710 6.30 -34.54 -5.18
N PHE A 711 5.64 -34.20 -4.08
CA PHE A 711 6.25 -34.22 -2.75
C PHE A 711 6.69 -35.62 -2.34
N CYS A 712 5.85 -36.64 -2.61
CA CYS A 712 6.20 -38.04 -2.34
C CYS A 712 7.42 -38.49 -3.13
N GLU A 713 7.47 -38.17 -4.42
CA GLU A 713 8.59 -38.54 -5.31
C GLU A 713 9.91 -37.87 -4.89
N ILE A 714 9.87 -36.62 -4.42
CA ILE A 714 11.04 -35.90 -3.91
C ILE A 714 11.57 -36.57 -2.64
N VAL A 715 10.73 -36.75 -1.61
CA VAL A 715 11.20 -37.25 -0.30
C VAL A 715 11.63 -38.73 -0.35
N LYS A 716 11.04 -39.50 -1.27
CA LYS A 716 11.46 -40.89 -1.52
C LYS A 716 12.89 -40.98 -2.05
N GLN A 717 13.33 -39.98 -2.81
CA GLN A 717 14.69 -39.91 -3.38
C GLN A 717 15.66 -39.12 -2.49
N VAL A 718 15.15 -38.29 -1.57
CA VAL A 718 15.94 -37.52 -0.60
C VAL A 718 15.44 -37.83 0.82
N PRO A 719 15.90 -38.92 1.48
CA PRO A 719 15.36 -39.35 2.77
C PRO A 719 15.54 -38.36 3.94
N GLN A 720 16.48 -37.41 3.80
CA GLN A 720 16.72 -36.32 4.77
C GLN A 720 15.81 -35.10 4.53
N ALA A 721 14.95 -35.13 3.50
CA ALA A 721 14.12 -33.99 3.16
C ALA A 721 13.07 -33.70 4.23
N LYS A 722 12.96 -32.44 4.62
CA LYS A 722 11.80 -31.90 5.35
C LYS A 722 11.15 -30.82 4.53
N ILE A 723 9.89 -31.02 4.16
CA ILE A 723 9.08 -30.06 3.42
C ILE A 723 8.27 -29.24 4.42
N LEU A 724 8.57 -27.95 4.46
CA LEU A 724 7.89 -26.99 5.31
C LEU A 724 6.74 -26.32 4.55
N PHE A 725 5.54 -26.45 5.10
CA PHE A 725 4.34 -25.75 4.66
C PHE A 725 3.93 -24.69 5.67
N SER A 726 3.49 -23.53 5.17
CA SER A 726 2.82 -22.54 6.01
C SER A 726 1.37 -22.97 6.21
N GLU A 727 0.92 -22.98 7.45
CA GLU A 727 -0.49 -23.12 7.75
C GLU A 727 -1.27 -21.90 7.24
N ALA A 728 -2.45 -22.15 6.67
CA ALA A 728 -3.44 -21.13 6.42
C ALA A 728 -3.81 -20.51 7.77
N TYR A 729 -3.50 -19.23 7.92
CA TYR A 729 -3.68 -18.47 9.15
C TYR A 729 -5.13 -18.46 9.68
N GLU A 730 -6.12 -18.79 8.83
CA GLU A 730 -7.52 -18.40 9.02
C GLU A 730 -8.50 -19.58 9.16
N SER A 731 -8.03 -20.82 9.05
CA SER A 731 -8.88 -22.00 9.26
C SER A 731 -8.04 -23.24 9.60
N PRO A 732 -8.05 -23.67 10.87
CA PRO A 732 -7.52 -24.97 11.28
C PRO A 732 -8.12 -26.12 10.47
N GLU A 733 -9.38 -26.00 10.04
CA GLU A 733 -10.09 -27.00 9.24
C GLU A 733 -9.53 -27.10 7.81
N VAL A 734 -9.19 -25.98 7.17
CA VAL A 734 -8.49 -25.97 5.87
C VAL A 734 -7.12 -26.64 6.02
N ASN A 735 -6.38 -26.30 7.07
CA ASN A 735 -5.07 -26.91 7.35
C ASN A 735 -5.19 -28.42 7.54
N GLN A 736 -6.14 -28.86 8.36
CA GLN A 736 -6.36 -30.27 8.61
C GLN A 736 -6.77 -31.01 7.33
N LYS A 737 -7.67 -30.44 6.51
CA LYS A 737 -8.06 -31.04 5.23
C LYS A 737 -6.88 -31.16 4.27
N PHE A 738 -6.01 -30.15 4.20
CA PHE A 738 -4.79 -30.21 3.38
C PHE A 738 -3.82 -31.29 3.89
N LYS A 739 -3.57 -31.34 5.20
CA LYS A 739 -2.76 -32.39 5.86
C LYS A 739 -3.32 -33.78 5.57
N ASP A 740 -4.63 -33.98 5.72
CA ASP A 740 -5.30 -35.27 5.47
C ASP A 740 -5.20 -35.67 3.99
N ARG A 741 -5.30 -34.71 3.07
CA ARG A 741 -5.16 -34.93 1.62
C ARG A 741 -3.75 -35.41 1.28
N LEU A 742 -2.73 -34.69 1.77
CA LEU A 742 -1.34 -35.09 1.59
C LEU A 742 -1.06 -36.44 2.26
N LYS A 743 -1.57 -36.67 3.48
CA LYS A 743 -1.39 -37.94 4.20
C LYS A 743 -1.89 -39.11 3.37
N ARG A 744 -3.11 -39.03 2.82
CA ARG A 744 -3.64 -40.07 1.92
C ARG A 744 -2.72 -40.33 0.73
N LYS A 745 -2.11 -39.28 0.16
CA LYS A 745 -1.14 -39.45 -0.93
C LYS A 745 0.16 -40.10 -0.44
N PHE A 746 0.72 -39.69 0.68
CA PHE A 746 1.92 -40.29 1.28
C PHE A 746 1.71 -41.77 1.65
N ASP A 747 0.54 -42.12 2.20
CA ASP A 747 0.18 -43.50 2.54
C ASP A 747 0.23 -44.42 1.29
N THR A 748 -0.16 -43.91 0.11
CA THR A 748 -0.08 -44.68 -1.17
C THR A 748 1.35 -44.98 -1.62
N TYR A 749 2.34 -44.24 -1.09
CA TYR A 749 3.77 -44.47 -1.32
C TYR A 749 4.44 -45.27 -0.20
N GLY A 750 3.69 -45.65 0.84
CA GLY A 750 4.23 -46.27 2.04
C GLY A 750 5.09 -45.32 2.90
N LEU A 751 4.86 -44.01 2.77
CA LEU A 751 5.56 -42.97 3.52
C LEU A 751 4.68 -42.44 4.65
N ASN A 752 5.27 -42.17 5.81
CA ASN A 752 4.58 -41.47 6.89
C ASN A 752 4.80 -39.95 6.73
N ILE A 753 3.72 -39.20 6.54
CA ILE A 753 3.78 -37.75 6.33
C ILE A 753 4.52 -37.01 7.46
N ASN A 754 4.41 -37.47 8.71
CA ASN A 754 5.02 -36.79 9.86
C ASN A 754 6.55 -36.88 9.86
N ASP A 755 7.11 -37.83 9.11
CA ASP A 755 8.56 -37.97 8.98
C ASP A 755 9.15 -36.96 7.99
N PHE A 756 8.32 -36.34 7.13
CA PHE A 756 8.79 -35.52 6.01
C PHE A 756 8.15 -34.14 5.93
N CYS A 757 6.92 -33.94 6.39
CA CYS A 757 6.21 -32.68 6.25
C CYS A 757 6.09 -31.96 7.59
N LEU A 758 6.51 -30.71 7.63
CA LEU A 758 6.39 -29.81 8.76
C LEU A 758 5.34 -28.74 8.43
N PHE A 759 4.37 -28.55 9.31
CA PHE A 759 3.36 -27.52 9.17
C PHE A 759 3.55 -26.51 10.30
N LYS A 760 3.89 -25.27 9.95
CA LYS A 760 4.15 -24.21 10.92
C LYS A 760 3.15 -23.06 10.73
N PRO A 761 2.76 -22.38 11.83
CA PRO A 761 1.93 -21.19 11.73
C PRO A 761 2.67 -20.10 10.94
N ARG A 762 1.90 -19.15 10.39
CA ARG A 762 2.47 -18.00 9.69
C ARG A 762 3.30 -17.17 10.66
N ILE A 763 4.54 -16.88 10.30
CA ILE A 763 5.47 -16.05 11.07
C ILE A 763 5.56 -14.64 10.48
N ASN A 764 6.11 -13.69 11.24
CA ASN A 764 6.27 -12.31 10.79
C ASN A 764 7.26 -12.24 9.60
N PRO A 765 7.22 -11.16 8.78
CA PRO A 765 8.05 -11.07 7.57
C PRO A 765 9.57 -11.17 7.81
N VAL A 766 10.08 -10.69 8.95
CA VAL A 766 11.52 -10.74 9.29
C VAL A 766 11.94 -12.18 9.60
N ASP A 767 11.13 -12.89 10.39
CA ASP A 767 11.38 -14.29 10.71
C ASP A 767 11.18 -15.19 9.49
N TYR A 768 10.24 -14.85 8.60
CA TYR A 768 10.08 -15.54 7.33
C TYR A 768 11.35 -15.44 6.46
N ARG A 769 11.93 -14.24 6.31
CA ARG A 769 13.19 -14.09 5.54
C ARG A 769 14.39 -14.77 6.21
N ASN A 770 14.45 -14.76 7.55
CA ASN A 770 15.43 -15.55 8.31
C ASN A 770 15.33 -17.05 7.96
N LEU A 771 14.11 -17.59 8.01
CA LEU A 771 13.82 -18.98 7.66
C LEU A 771 14.23 -19.30 6.21
N LEU A 772 13.97 -18.40 5.25
CA LEU A 772 14.43 -18.59 3.87
C LEU A 772 15.97 -18.62 3.77
N CYS A 773 16.68 -17.77 4.49
CA CYS A 773 18.15 -17.72 4.47
C CYS A 773 18.79 -19.03 4.96
N ILE A 774 18.18 -19.72 5.93
CA ILE A 774 18.70 -20.98 6.51
C ILE A 774 18.17 -22.25 5.82
N SER A 775 17.32 -22.10 4.80
CA SER A 775 16.74 -23.20 4.04
C SER A 775 17.62 -23.65 2.87
N ASP A 776 17.32 -24.83 2.32
CA ASP A 776 18.12 -25.42 1.24
C ASP A 776 17.48 -25.23 -0.13
N VAL A 777 16.17 -25.46 -0.23
CA VAL A 777 15.45 -25.47 -1.51
C VAL A 777 14.10 -24.80 -1.35
N PHE A 778 13.67 -24.00 -2.32
CA PHE A 778 12.31 -23.49 -2.42
C PHE A 778 11.55 -24.26 -3.50
N LEU A 779 10.39 -24.82 -3.14
CA LEU A 779 9.49 -25.50 -4.06
C LEU A 779 8.43 -24.52 -4.55
N ASP A 780 8.50 -24.12 -5.82
CA ASP A 780 7.47 -23.27 -6.39
C ASP A 780 6.18 -24.07 -6.67
N THR A 781 5.02 -23.45 -6.43
CA THR A 781 3.72 -24.07 -6.68
C THR A 781 3.35 -24.06 -8.16
N LEU A 782 2.71 -25.13 -8.62
CA LEU A 782 2.30 -25.29 -10.03
C LEU A 782 0.91 -24.70 -10.28
N GLY A 783 0.69 -24.17 -11.49
CA GLY A 783 -0.57 -23.52 -11.89
C GLY A 783 -0.78 -22.12 -11.32
N TRP A 784 -0.27 -21.86 -10.10
CA TRP A 784 -0.10 -20.52 -9.55
C TRP A 784 1.26 -20.43 -8.84
N SER A 785 2.17 -19.67 -9.41
CA SER A 785 3.56 -19.52 -8.98
C SER A 785 3.70 -18.56 -7.78
N GLY A 786 4.86 -18.57 -7.14
CA GLY A 786 5.26 -17.60 -6.13
C GLY A 786 5.53 -16.22 -6.76
N GLY A 787 4.84 -15.21 -6.25
CA GLY A 787 5.09 -13.80 -6.55
C GLY A 787 6.06 -13.24 -5.51
N LEU A 788 5.54 -12.52 -4.51
CA LEU A 788 6.33 -11.99 -3.38
C LEU A 788 7.17 -13.06 -2.67
N THR A 789 6.65 -14.28 -2.49
CA THR A 789 7.39 -15.38 -1.85
C THR A 789 8.65 -15.77 -2.62
N SER A 790 8.59 -15.74 -3.96
CA SER A 790 9.75 -16.06 -4.81
C SER A 790 10.74 -14.91 -4.88
N LEU A 791 10.25 -13.66 -4.84
CA LEU A 791 11.10 -12.48 -4.70
C LEU A 791 11.89 -12.51 -3.38
N ASP A 792 11.24 -12.83 -2.26
CA ASP A 792 11.92 -13.02 -0.98
C ASP A 792 12.92 -14.18 -1.04
N ALA A 793 12.57 -15.32 -1.66
CA ALA A 793 13.48 -16.45 -1.81
C ALA A 793 14.74 -16.09 -2.63
N ILE A 794 14.57 -15.39 -3.76
CA ILE A 794 15.69 -14.92 -4.59
C ILE A 794 16.54 -13.91 -3.83
N ALA A 795 15.93 -12.97 -3.09
CA ALA A 795 16.65 -12.00 -2.28
C ALA A 795 17.47 -12.66 -1.16
N CYS A 796 16.94 -13.74 -0.57
CA CYS A 796 17.64 -14.60 0.40
C CYS A 796 18.64 -15.58 -0.25
N ASN A 797 18.82 -15.54 -1.58
CA ASN A 797 19.68 -16.44 -2.36
C ASN A 797 19.30 -17.93 -2.21
N LEU A 798 18.01 -18.23 -1.98
CA LEU A 798 17.49 -19.58 -1.82
C LEU A 798 17.19 -20.20 -3.21
N PRO A 799 17.87 -21.30 -3.61
CA PRO A 799 17.62 -21.98 -4.88
C PRO A 799 16.17 -22.44 -4.97
N LEU A 800 15.47 -22.00 -6.02
CA LEU A 800 14.07 -22.35 -6.24
C LEU A 800 13.89 -23.12 -7.55
N VAL A 801 13.01 -24.11 -7.52
CA VAL A 801 12.58 -24.87 -8.71
C VAL A 801 11.16 -24.46 -9.09
N THR A 802 10.92 -24.25 -10.39
CA THR A 802 9.61 -23.86 -10.93
C THR A 802 9.33 -24.58 -12.25
N LEU A 803 8.05 -24.78 -12.57
CA LEU A 803 7.58 -25.29 -13.85
C LEU A 803 6.56 -24.29 -14.42
N PRO A 804 6.91 -23.52 -15.46
CA PRO A 804 6.02 -22.52 -16.02
C PRO A 804 4.77 -23.17 -16.63
N GLY A 805 3.60 -22.69 -16.21
CA GLY A 805 2.31 -23.08 -16.79
C GLY A 805 1.93 -22.27 -18.03
N GLU A 806 0.66 -22.40 -18.43
CA GLU A 806 0.06 -21.68 -19.56
C GLU A 806 -0.19 -20.19 -19.24
N PHE A 807 -0.67 -19.89 -18.04
CA PHE A 807 -1.10 -18.55 -17.66
C PHE A 807 0.00 -17.77 -16.92
N MET A 808 0.01 -16.43 -17.03
CA MET A 808 0.95 -15.55 -16.30
C MET A 808 1.09 -15.90 -14.81
N ARG A 809 -0.04 -16.16 -14.15
CA ARG A 809 -0.10 -16.54 -12.73
C ARG A 809 0.71 -17.79 -12.39
N GLY A 810 0.93 -18.70 -13.34
CA GLY A 810 1.78 -19.89 -13.20
C GLY A 810 3.23 -19.70 -13.69
N ARG A 811 3.67 -18.46 -13.97
CA ARG A 811 4.94 -18.16 -14.65
C ARG A 811 5.76 -17.06 -13.96
N GLN A 812 5.38 -16.65 -12.76
CA GLN A 812 6.02 -15.55 -12.04
C GLN A 812 7.49 -15.86 -11.70
N SER A 813 7.75 -16.97 -10.99
CA SER A 813 9.11 -17.40 -10.67
C SER A 813 9.94 -17.68 -11.92
N TYR A 814 9.31 -18.24 -12.96
CA TYR A 814 9.94 -18.43 -14.27
C TYR A 814 10.47 -17.11 -14.83
N GLY A 815 9.62 -16.07 -14.91
CA GLY A 815 10.02 -14.76 -15.42
C GLY A 815 11.18 -14.15 -14.62
N MET A 816 11.14 -14.28 -13.29
CA MET A 816 12.24 -13.82 -12.41
C MET A 816 13.55 -14.54 -12.72
N LEU A 817 13.54 -15.87 -12.84
CA LEU A 817 14.72 -16.68 -13.15
C LEU A 817 15.28 -16.39 -14.55
N GLN A 818 14.42 -16.11 -15.53
CA GLN A 818 14.85 -15.69 -16.88
C GLN A 818 15.61 -14.36 -16.82
N ILE A 819 15.10 -13.36 -16.10
CA ILE A 819 15.71 -12.02 -16.00
C ILE A 819 17.10 -12.10 -15.36
N ILE A 820 17.25 -12.85 -14.27
CA ILE A 820 18.53 -12.98 -13.57
C ILE A 820 19.48 -13.97 -14.27
N GLY A 821 18.99 -14.77 -15.22
CA GLY A 821 19.79 -15.73 -15.99
C GLY A 821 20.11 -17.04 -15.26
N VAL A 822 19.35 -17.38 -14.21
CA VAL A 822 19.52 -18.63 -13.43
C VAL A 822 18.42 -19.60 -13.85
N THR A 823 18.59 -20.24 -15.00
CA THR A 823 17.51 -21.01 -15.68
C THR A 823 17.64 -22.51 -15.52
N GLU A 824 18.72 -22.99 -14.89
CA GLU A 824 19.01 -24.40 -14.64
C GLU A 824 18.00 -25.06 -13.70
N THR A 825 17.26 -24.26 -12.93
CA THR A 825 16.19 -24.72 -12.04
C THR A 825 14.78 -24.50 -12.61
N VAL A 826 14.67 -24.17 -13.90
CA VAL A 826 13.40 -24.10 -14.63
C VAL A 826 13.11 -25.46 -15.26
N ALA A 827 12.09 -26.14 -14.74
CA ALA A 827 11.62 -27.42 -15.27
C ALA A 827 10.83 -27.25 -16.57
N LYS A 828 10.82 -28.30 -17.40
CA LYS A 828 9.99 -28.37 -18.62
C LYS A 828 8.80 -29.32 -18.48
N THR A 829 8.89 -30.24 -17.55
CA THR A 829 7.88 -31.24 -17.22
C THR A 829 7.82 -31.45 -15.71
N GLU A 830 6.76 -32.09 -15.21
CA GLU A 830 6.68 -32.48 -13.79
C GLU A 830 7.80 -33.46 -13.39
N GLU A 831 8.23 -34.34 -14.31
CA GLU A 831 9.37 -35.23 -14.08
C GLU A 831 10.68 -34.44 -13.94
N ASP A 832 10.90 -33.43 -14.78
CA ASP A 832 12.07 -32.55 -14.68
C ASP A 832 12.03 -31.72 -13.39
N TYR A 833 10.85 -31.28 -12.95
CA TYR A 833 10.68 -30.59 -11.67
C TYR A 833 11.15 -31.47 -10.51
N ILE A 834 10.74 -32.74 -10.47
CA ILE A 834 11.19 -33.71 -9.47
C ILE A 834 12.72 -33.88 -9.55
N LYS A 835 13.28 -34.09 -10.75
CA LYS A 835 14.73 -34.27 -10.93
C LYS A 835 15.52 -33.07 -10.41
N ILE A 836 15.08 -31.86 -10.73
CA ILE A 836 15.71 -30.62 -10.26
C ILE A 836 15.60 -30.50 -8.75
N ALA A 837 14.41 -30.72 -8.17
CA ALA A 837 14.18 -30.66 -6.73
C ALA A 837 15.05 -31.68 -5.96
N VAL A 838 15.12 -32.92 -6.46
CA VAL A 838 15.96 -33.99 -5.88
C VAL A 838 17.43 -33.64 -5.98
N ARG A 839 17.89 -33.15 -7.14
CA ARG A 839 19.29 -32.74 -7.31
C ARG A 839 19.64 -31.56 -6.41
N LEU A 840 18.75 -30.56 -6.29
CA LEU A 840 18.94 -29.44 -5.38
C LEU A 840 19.10 -29.93 -3.94
N GLY A 841 18.38 -30.97 -3.50
CA GLY A 841 18.55 -31.50 -2.13
C GLY A 841 19.77 -32.39 -1.93
N SER A 842 20.12 -33.21 -2.91
CA SER A 842 21.15 -34.25 -2.79
C SER A 842 22.56 -33.81 -3.23
N ASP A 843 22.67 -32.88 -4.17
CA ASP A 843 23.94 -32.37 -4.72
C ASP A 843 24.27 -31.00 -4.11
N ALA A 844 24.96 -31.01 -2.97
CA ALA A 844 25.33 -29.79 -2.25
C ALA A 844 26.23 -28.86 -3.07
N VAL A 845 27.08 -29.40 -3.95
CA VAL A 845 27.99 -28.60 -4.80
C VAL A 845 27.20 -27.86 -5.86
N TRP A 846 26.27 -28.55 -6.53
CA TRP A 846 25.40 -27.90 -7.51
C TRP A 846 24.46 -26.91 -6.84
N ARG A 847 23.86 -27.25 -5.69
CA ARG A 847 23.05 -26.33 -4.90
C ARG A 847 23.82 -25.04 -4.57
N GLN A 848 25.08 -25.15 -4.14
CA GLN A 848 25.93 -23.99 -3.87
C GLN A 848 26.19 -23.16 -5.14
N THR A 849 26.42 -23.81 -6.28
CA THR A 849 26.60 -23.12 -7.57
C THR A 849 25.36 -22.28 -7.93
N ILE A 850 24.15 -22.79 -7.69
CA ILE A 850 22.91 -22.04 -7.89
C ILE A 850 22.79 -20.88 -6.89
N LYS A 851 23.13 -21.09 -5.61
CA LYS A 851 23.17 -20.01 -4.60
C LYS A 851 24.09 -18.86 -5.02
N ASP A 852 25.28 -19.19 -5.50
CA ASP A 852 26.27 -18.21 -5.95
C ASP A 852 25.77 -17.46 -7.19
N ALA A 853 25.12 -18.16 -8.13
CA ALA A 853 24.51 -17.55 -9.30
C ALA A 853 23.36 -16.59 -8.95
N LEU A 854 22.50 -16.96 -7.99
CA LEU A 854 21.45 -16.07 -7.46
C LEU A 854 22.06 -14.83 -6.83
N LYS A 855 23.04 -14.99 -5.94
CA LYS A 855 23.73 -13.87 -5.28
C LYS A 855 24.41 -12.93 -6.27
N ALA A 856 25.01 -13.48 -7.32
CA ALA A 856 25.69 -12.69 -8.34
C ALA A 856 24.73 -11.95 -9.28
N ASN A 857 23.46 -12.36 -9.40
CA ASN A 857 22.55 -11.83 -10.43
C ASN A 857 21.24 -11.23 -9.90
N SER A 858 20.89 -11.43 -8.63
CA SER A 858 19.60 -10.98 -8.06
C SER A 858 19.38 -9.47 -8.17
N PHE A 859 20.46 -8.67 -8.19
CA PHE A 859 20.41 -7.22 -8.37
C PHE A 859 19.71 -6.79 -9.67
N LYS A 860 19.70 -7.64 -10.72
CA LYS A 860 19.02 -7.37 -12.00
C LYS A 860 17.50 -7.32 -11.88
N LEU A 861 16.94 -7.89 -10.81
CA LEU A 861 15.50 -8.02 -10.58
C LEU A 861 14.91 -6.81 -9.85
N PHE A 862 15.72 -6.12 -9.05
CA PHE A 862 15.28 -5.07 -8.13
C PHE A 862 15.68 -3.69 -8.64
N ASN A 863 14.83 -2.69 -8.39
CA ASN A 863 15.00 -1.30 -8.82
C ASN A 863 15.16 -1.11 -10.34
N ASP A 864 14.68 -2.06 -11.16
CA ASP A 864 14.68 -1.91 -12.62
C ASP A 864 13.69 -0.83 -13.06
N LEU A 865 14.19 0.28 -13.61
CA LEU A 865 13.37 1.41 -14.07
C LEU A 865 12.95 1.28 -15.54
N THR A 866 13.43 0.26 -16.27
CA THR A 866 13.10 0.06 -17.69
C THR A 866 11.58 -0.05 -17.92
N CYS A 867 10.88 -0.68 -16.99
CA CYS A 867 9.42 -0.79 -17.05
C CYS A 867 8.70 0.55 -16.87
N VAL A 868 9.26 1.49 -16.09
CA VAL A 868 8.68 2.82 -15.86
C VAL A 868 8.74 3.63 -17.15
N GLU A 869 9.90 3.65 -17.82
CA GLU A 869 10.06 4.34 -19.10
C GLU A 869 9.15 3.75 -20.19
N ALA A 870 9.04 2.42 -20.25
CA ALA A 870 8.15 1.76 -21.19
C ALA A 870 6.66 2.07 -20.92
N LEU A 871 6.28 2.14 -19.65
CA LEU A 871 4.93 2.48 -19.22
C LEU A 871 4.58 3.93 -19.60
N GLU A 872 5.50 4.86 -19.38
CA GLU A 872 5.33 6.27 -19.77
C GLU A 872 5.20 6.44 -21.28
N ASN A 873 6.05 5.76 -22.05
CA ASN A 873 5.95 5.74 -23.51
C ASN A 873 4.60 5.20 -23.97
N PHE A 874 4.11 4.13 -23.33
CA PHE A 874 2.77 3.61 -23.60
C PHE A 874 1.69 4.67 -23.33
N TYR A 875 1.74 5.34 -22.16
CA TYR A 875 0.78 6.39 -21.81
C TYR A 875 0.78 7.55 -22.81
N GLU A 876 1.94 8.06 -23.22
CA GLU A 876 2.03 9.12 -24.24
C GLU A 876 1.40 8.69 -25.57
N GLN A 877 1.74 7.49 -26.05
CA GLN A 877 1.25 6.98 -27.33
C GLN A 877 -0.26 6.74 -27.32
N ILE A 878 -0.79 6.12 -26.27
CA ILE A 878 -2.21 5.77 -26.25
C ILE A 878 -3.09 7.00 -26.10
N VAL A 879 -2.66 7.96 -25.30
CA VAL A 879 -3.37 9.22 -25.11
C VAL A 879 -3.40 9.97 -26.44
N GLN A 880 -2.27 10.15 -27.12
CA GLN A 880 -2.23 10.77 -28.46
C GLN A 880 -3.13 10.06 -29.47
N ARG A 881 -3.12 8.73 -29.48
CA ARG A 881 -3.96 7.94 -30.38
C ARG A 881 -5.44 8.17 -30.15
N VAL A 882 -5.89 8.08 -28.90
CA VAL A 882 -7.30 8.29 -28.54
C VAL A 882 -7.75 9.69 -28.96
N TYR A 883 -6.90 10.71 -28.79
CA TYR A 883 -7.19 12.07 -29.28
C TYR A 883 -7.33 12.20 -30.80
N HIS A 884 -6.64 11.37 -31.59
CA HIS A 884 -6.79 11.40 -33.05
C HIS A 884 -8.04 10.66 -33.55
N GLU A 885 -8.63 9.78 -32.73
CA GLU A 885 -9.82 8.99 -33.07
C GLU A 885 -11.14 9.73 -32.74
N TYR A 886 -11.10 10.79 -31.91
CA TYR A 886 -12.21 11.70 -31.58
C TYR A 886 -12.07 13.05 -32.29
#